data_AF-A0A9Y6J8C6-F1
#
_entry.id   AF-A0A9Y6J8C6-F1
#
_cell.length_a   1.000
_cell.length_b   1.000
_cell.length_c   1.000
_cell.angle_alpha   90.00
_cell.angle_beta   90.00
_cell.angle_gamma   90.00
#
_symmetry.space_group_name_H-M   'P 1'
#
loop_
_entity.id
_entity.type
_entity.pdbx_description
1 polymer ?
#
loop_
_entity_poly.entity_id
_entity_poly.type
_entity_poly.pdbx_seq_one_letter_code
_entity_poly.pdbx_strand_id
1 'polypeptide(L)'
;MQLPFMMGRYKWFVKVLSVGAECKGEDPNAGHKETTSAKQHNTTVDYHSLANGGKKVENNITKKPHFYNEEHKVFNDPIHGHMALHPVLVKIIDTPEFQRLRNIRQLGGIYNVYPGASHNRFEHSIGVAHLAGELAKALKMKQEKQIEQLEELKKLNLLIKLTPEEMKKLIKLMPEEMEKLHNLKTEDSEELNLKPQELKKFNEFKELKYEDLEMFEKLKRLEKFDVNELEELETYNTEKLIEFEKKTSEELDEFKKHHLELFKKLNKFKKLRPENVKKFKKLMKFKPNELEKMKKSLISDRDVLCVEIAGLCHDLGHGPYSHFYDGMFMEAIREKKGKEFDGKWEHEDASIEMFNHLLENTDGLKDMMREYGMKIEGDDKTDLEFIEELIRGPPKWSYKGRKEEKSFLYEIVSNKETGIDVDKFDYVARDCQQLGIPNSFDHQRFIMLARVCDVEEDGRKHVCSRDKEIENLYDIFHTRLSIHRRACKHKIKMAVEMMIRDAFLLVDDHPDFKIKSSKGEWLSLSEAKGDMEAYIKLTDHVIEKMCHPKEEKKESSSMEGGEEEKNLKKATKILQRVMKRDLYRCVGQARKKEGTENWKEFKENLREELCKQFPYREGKDFDVIHIPFDYGMKNMDPLEKAYFYRKNNPDKGELIPKSKVSKLLLDCFSDDMFRVYWKNNETLQGEEREEKEKKVKEFFKRWCKDNNLEKRQVKTNKPLAKRKVNRGDGSKPCDRPSLDGSTIPQRKDINSHRDMECQLTLPNGIPRTSAKGLR
;
A
#
# COMPACT_ATOMS: atom_id res chain seq x y z
N MET A 1 27.92 10.00 -33.84
CA MET A 1 27.81 11.27 -33.10
C MET A 1 27.95 10.94 -31.62
N GLN A 2 29.01 11.47 -31.00
CA GLN A 2 29.42 11.21 -29.61
C GLN A 2 28.46 11.86 -28.61
N LEU A 3 28.20 11.18 -27.49
CA LEU A 3 27.69 11.77 -26.25
C LEU A 3 28.82 11.69 -25.21
N PRO A 4 29.21 12.79 -24.55
CA PRO A 4 30.28 12.77 -23.57
C PRO A 4 29.77 12.32 -22.19
N PHE A 5 30.50 11.34 -21.65
CA PHE A 5 30.50 10.90 -20.26
C PHE A 5 31.06 11.99 -19.33
N MET A 6 30.42 12.19 -18.17
CA MET A 6 31.04 12.77 -16.98
C MET A 6 30.90 11.76 -15.84
N MET A 7 32.02 11.09 -15.51
CA MET A 7 32.14 10.14 -14.41
C MET A 7 32.25 10.85 -13.06
N GLY A 8 31.51 10.33 -12.08
CA GLY A 8 31.65 10.63 -10.66
C GLY A 8 31.61 9.36 -9.80
N ARG A 9 32.72 8.62 -9.80
CA ARG A 9 33.25 7.70 -8.78
C ARG A 9 32.27 7.01 -7.79
N TYR A 10 31.96 5.73 -8.04
CA TYR A 10 31.92 4.70 -7.00
C TYR A 10 32.51 3.39 -7.57
N LYS A 11 33.71 3.02 -7.09
CA LYS A 11 34.34 1.72 -7.31
C LYS A 11 33.94 0.82 -6.15
N TRP A 12 33.21 -0.27 -6.40
CA TRP A 12 33.46 -1.58 -5.80
C TRP A 12 33.07 -2.67 -6.81
N PHE A 13 33.93 -3.68 -6.87
CA PHE A 13 34.13 -4.68 -7.93
C PHE A 13 32.95 -5.66 -8.08
N VAL A 14 32.46 -5.84 -9.31
CA VAL A 14 31.78 -7.06 -9.77
C VAL A 14 32.70 -7.74 -10.78
N LYS A 15 33.13 -8.96 -10.47
CA LYS A 15 33.91 -9.83 -11.37
C LYS A 15 32.92 -10.77 -12.07
N VAL A 16 32.37 -10.35 -13.22
CA VAL A 16 31.69 -11.27 -14.15
C VAL A 16 32.72 -11.78 -15.14
N LEU A 17 33.00 -13.09 -15.10
CA LEU A 17 33.74 -13.77 -16.15
C LEU A 17 32.81 -14.00 -17.34
N SER A 18 33.18 -13.39 -18.47
CA SER A 18 32.69 -13.71 -19.79
C SER A 18 33.29 -15.03 -20.24
N VAL A 19 32.47 -15.99 -20.64
CA VAL A 19 32.90 -17.08 -21.53
C VAL A 19 32.00 -17.01 -22.75
N GLY A 20 32.56 -16.45 -23.82
CA GLY A 20 31.99 -16.61 -25.15
C GLY A 20 32.25 -18.03 -25.64
N ALA A 21 31.25 -18.61 -26.29
CA ALA A 21 31.43 -19.77 -27.15
C ALA A 21 30.75 -19.46 -28.48
N GLU A 22 31.58 -19.37 -29.51
CA GLU A 22 31.21 -19.18 -30.91
C GLU A 22 30.45 -20.40 -31.45
N CYS A 23 29.52 -20.14 -32.36
CA CYS A 23 28.83 -21.15 -33.15
C CYS A 23 29.75 -21.76 -34.22
N LYS A 24 29.75 -23.08 -34.36
CA LYS A 24 30.09 -23.80 -35.59
C LYS A 24 29.04 -24.89 -35.84
N GLY A 25 28.57 -24.97 -37.09
CA GLY A 25 27.45 -25.82 -37.52
C GLY A 25 27.84 -27.20 -38.08
N GLU A 26 26.81 -27.84 -38.68
CA GLU A 26 26.74 -29.13 -39.39
C GLU A 26 26.53 -30.35 -38.47
N ASP A 27 25.60 -31.30 -38.67
CA ASP A 27 24.78 -31.78 -39.81
C ASP A 27 23.54 -32.55 -39.28
N PRO A 28 22.38 -32.64 -39.97
CA PRO A 28 21.16 -33.27 -39.49
C PRO A 28 20.95 -34.66 -40.11
N ASN A 29 21.38 -35.73 -39.42
CA ASN A 29 20.84 -37.09 -39.58
C ASN A 29 21.46 -38.07 -38.56
N ALA A 30 20.81 -38.25 -37.41
CA ALA A 30 21.01 -39.44 -36.57
C ALA A 30 19.77 -39.69 -35.72
N GLY A 31 19.19 -40.88 -35.88
CA GLY A 31 17.83 -41.23 -35.48
C GLY A 31 17.56 -41.48 -34.00
N HIS A 32 16.26 -41.58 -33.70
CA HIS A 32 15.64 -41.95 -32.43
C HIS A 32 16.24 -43.21 -31.78
N LYS A 33 16.59 -43.10 -30.50
CA LYS A 33 16.53 -44.19 -29.51
C LYS A 33 16.15 -43.66 -28.14
N GLU A 34 15.43 -44.51 -27.42
CA GLU A 34 14.66 -44.26 -26.21
C GLU A 34 15.48 -43.96 -24.93
N THR A 35 14.75 -43.32 -24.03
CA THR A 35 14.92 -43.03 -22.60
C THR A 35 15.95 -43.83 -21.79
N THR A 36 16.81 -43.11 -21.04
CA THR A 36 17.23 -43.47 -19.67
C THR A 36 17.55 -42.20 -18.87
N SER A 37 17.17 -42.19 -17.59
CA SER A 37 17.25 -41.05 -16.66
C SER A 37 18.70 -40.58 -16.42
N ALA A 38 18.97 -39.29 -16.65
CA ALA A 38 20.22 -38.66 -16.25
C ALA A 38 20.01 -37.76 -15.02
N LYS A 39 20.64 -38.15 -13.92
CA LYS A 39 20.79 -37.38 -12.67
C LYS A 39 21.48 -36.05 -12.99
N GLN A 40 20.86 -34.93 -12.64
CA GLN A 40 21.52 -33.63 -12.66
C GLN A 40 22.44 -33.52 -11.44
N HIS A 41 23.73 -33.34 -11.72
CA HIS A 41 24.75 -32.98 -10.75
C HIS A 41 24.56 -31.52 -10.31
N ASN A 42 24.18 -31.32 -9.05
CA ASN A 42 24.37 -30.06 -8.34
C ASN A 42 25.85 -29.94 -7.95
N THR A 43 26.57 -28.97 -8.52
CA THR A 43 27.90 -28.58 -8.06
C THR A 43 27.78 -27.64 -6.87
N THR A 44 27.74 -28.20 -5.67
CA THR A 44 28.16 -27.54 -4.42
C THR A 44 29.68 -27.55 -4.36
N VAL A 45 30.29 -26.37 -4.29
CA VAL A 45 31.74 -26.24 -4.08
C VAL A 45 32.01 -26.34 -2.58
N ASP A 46 32.51 -27.50 -2.17
CA ASP A 46 33.09 -27.75 -0.85
C ASP A 46 34.41 -27.00 -0.68
N TYR A 47 34.54 -26.30 0.45
CA TYR A 47 35.83 -25.94 1.02
C TYR A 47 35.86 -26.36 2.49
N HIS A 48 36.31 -27.59 2.74
CA HIS A 48 36.99 -27.94 3.99
C HIS A 48 38.05 -29.01 3.74
N SER A 49 39.31 -28.60 3.77
CA SER A 49 40.39 -29.46 4.22
C SER A 49 41.40 -28.59 4.97
N LEU A 50 41.58 -28.87 6.25
CA LEU A 50 42.87 -29.01 6.93
C LEU A 50 42.59 -29.17 8.43
N ALA A 51 42.62 -30.43 8.87
CA ALA A 51 42.82 -30.78 10.26
C ALA A 51 44.31 -30.97 10.52
N ASN A 52 44.83 -30.38 11.60
CA ASN A 52 45.66 -31.08 12.58
C ASN A 52 46.06 -30.15 13.74
N GLY A 53 45.80 -30.60 14.97
CA GLY A 53 46.55 -30.14 16.14
C GLY A 53 45.74 -29.84 17.41
N GLY A 54 45.33 -30.88 18.14
CA GLY A 54 45.49 -30.88 19.60
C GLY A 54 44.31 -30.50 20.52
N LYS A 55 44.01 -31.46 21.40
CA LYS A 55 43.32 -31.40 22.70
C LYS A 55 41.78 -31.44 22.73
N LYS A 56 41.31 -32.62 23.18
CA LYS A 56 39.99 -32.90 23.76
C LYS A 56 39.60 -31.85 24.80
N VAL A 57 38.45 -31.22 24.59
CA VAL A 57 37.59 -30.71 25.65
C VAL A 57 36.18 -31.18 25.32
N GLU A 58 35.67 -32.13 26.11
CA GLU A 58 34.26 -32.49 26.11
C GLU A 58 33.48 -31.28 26.61
N ASN A 59 32.58 -30.74 25.80
CA ASN A 59 31.59 -29.78 26.24
C ASN A 59 30.23 -30.14 25.65
N ASN A 60 29.27 -30.34 26.55
CA ASN A 60 27.86 -30.57 26.30
C ASN A 60 27.28 -29.51 25.35
N ILE A 61 27.10 -29.87 24.09
CA ILE A 61 26.28 -29.10 23.15
C ILE A 61 24.83 -29.41 23.48
N THR A 62 24.17 -28.45 24.13
CA THR A 62 22.71 -28.35 24.17
C THR A 62 22.19 -28.49 22.74
N LYS A 63 21.30 -29.47 22.51
CA LYS A 63 20.59 -29.65 21.24
C LYS A 63 19.97 -28.31 20.84
N LYS A 64 20.49 -27.69 19.78
CA LYS A 64 19.81 -26.58 19.11
C LYS A 64 18.43 -27.06 18.71
N PRO A 65 17.36 -26.29 18.92
CA PRO A 65 16.03 -26.73 18.56
C PRO A 65 15.96 -26.84 17.03
N HIS A 66 15.55 -28.01 16.55
CA HIS A 66 15.26 -28.28 15.15
C HIS A 66 14.07 -27.41 14.71
N PHE A 67 14.30 -26.24 14.11
CA PHE A 67 13.24 -25.40 13.52
C PHE A 67 13.55 -24.89 12.10
N TYR A 68 14.46 -25.53 11.39
CA TYR A 68 14.71 -25.22 9.98
C TYR A 68 14.77 -26.50 9.16
N ASN A 69 13.61 -27.05 8.78
CA ASN A 69 13.50 -28.04 7.70
C ASN A 69 12.04 -28.28 7.24
N GLU A 70 11.30 -27.20 6.94
CA GLU A 70 10.18 -27.28 5.98
C GLU A 70 10.47 -26.29 4.85
N GLU A 71 10.71 -26.81 3.65
CA GLU A 71 11.08 -26.01 2.47
C GLU A 71 9.92 -25.08 2.11
N HIS A 72 10.19 -23.78 2.10
CA HIS A 72 9.22 -22.80 1.59
C HIS A 72 8.93 -23.12 0.12
N LYS A 73 7.65 -23.04 -0.29
CA LYS A 73 7.29 -23.24 -1.69
C LYS A 73 7.50 -21.94 -2.45
N VAL A 74 8.22 -22.02 -3.56
CA VAL A 74 8.48 -20.88 -4.44
C VAL A 74 7.43 -20.82 -5.54
N PHE A 75 6.75 -19.69 -5.65
CA PHE A 75 5.83 -19.34 -6.74
C PHE A 75 6.51 -18.36 -7.68
N ASN A 76 6.30 -18.49 -8.99
CA ASN A 76 6.74 -17.50 -9.96
C ASN A 76 5.54 -16.65 -10.38
N ASP A 77 5.56 -15.38 -10.03
CA ASP A 77 4.52 -14.40 -10.35
C ASP A 77 5.06 -13.33 -11.32
N PRO A 78 4.28 -12.92 -12.33
CA PRO A 78 4.72 -11.98 -13.35
C PRO A 78 4.91 -10.54 -12.84
N ILE A 79 4.46 -10.20 -11.63
CA ILE A 79 4.63 -8.90 -10.99
C ILE A 79 5.81 -8.92 -10.04
N HIS A 80 5.84 -9.91 -9.14
CA HIS A 80 6.79 -9.96 -8.02
C HIS A 80 7.97 -10.91 -8.24
N GLY A 81 7.98 -11.67 -9.34
CA GLY A 81 8.99 -12.68 -9.62
C GLY A 81 8.87 -13.89 -8.71
N HIS A 82 9.99 -14.34 -8.14
CA HIS A 82 10.01 -15.51 -7.27
C HIS A 82 9.59 -15.16 -5.84
N MET A 83 8.42 -15.64 -5.43
CA MET A 83 7.87 -15.45 -4.08
C MET A 83 7.97 -16.76 -3.29
N ALA A 84 8.66 -16.73 -2.15
CA ALA A 84 8.72 -17.87 -1.23
C ALA A 84 7.61 -17.72 -0.17
N LEU A 85 6.73 -18.73 -0.07
CA LEU A 85 5.62 -18.73 0.89
C LEU A 85 5.82 -19.78 1.98
N HIS A 86 5.41 -19.41 3.20
CA HIS A 86 5.45 -20.27 4.38
C HIS A 86 4.56 -21.52 4.21
N PRO A 87 4.93 -22.70 4.73
CA PRO A 87 4.14 -23.94 4.61
C PRO A 87 2.68 -23.81 5.02
N VAL A 88 2.38 -23.05 6.08
CA VAL A 88 0.99 -22.74 6.49
C VAL A 88 0.22 -22.03 5.38
N LEU A 89 0.81 -21.04 4.70
CA LEU A 89 0.19 -20.36 3.57
C LEU A 89 -0.04 -21.33 2.41
N VAL A 90 0.92 -22.23 2.14
CA VAL A 90 0.78 -23.25 1.09
C VAL A 90 -0.37 -24.20 1.40
N LYS A 91 -0.49 -24.63 2.66
CA LYS A 91 -1.59 -25.49 3.11
C LYS A 91 -2.95 -24.80 2.96
N ILE A 92 -3.03 -23.49 3.24
CA ILE A 92 -4.23 -22.67 2.99
C ILE A 92 -4.49 -22.52 1.48
N ILE A 93 -3.45 -22.31 0.67
CA ILE A 93 -3.58 -22.18 -0.78
C ILE A 93 -4.16 -23.46 -1.39
N ASP A 94 -3.71 -24.62 -0.92
CA ASP A 94 -4.08 -25.93 -1.45
C ASP A 94 -5.44 -26.44 -0.89
N THR A 95 -6.39 -25.55 -0.58
CA THR A 95 -7.77 -25.86 -0.18
C THR A 95 -8.82 -25.50 -1.24
N PRO A 96 -9.99 -26.15 -1.28
CA PRO A 96 -11.08 -25.78 -2.20
C PRO A 96 -11.52 -24.31 -2.09
N GLU A 97 -11.58 -23.78 -0.87
CA GLU A 97 -11.95 -22.40 -0.56
C GLU A 97 -11.03 -21.39 -1.24
N PHE A 98 -9.72 -21.64 -1.21
CA PHE A 98 -8.74 -20.75 -1.84
C PHE A 98 -8.61 -21.00 -3.35
N GLN A 99 -8.57 -22.27 -3.78
CA GLN A 99 -8.47 -22.63 -5.21
C GLN A 99 -9.66 -22.11 -6.02
N ARG A 100 -10.82 -21.94 -5.40
CA ARG A 100 -11.99 -21.27 -5.98
C ARG A 100 -11.65 -19.92 -6.62
N LEU A 101 -10.76 -19.13 -6.01
CA LEU A 101 -10.40 -17.79 -6.49
C LEU A 101 -9.79 -17.79 -7.91
N ARG A 102 -9.34 -18.96 -8.42
CA ARG A 102 -8.91 -19.11 -9.83
C ARG A 102 -10.03 -18.90 -10.83
N ASN A 103 -11.28 -19.06 -10.39
CA ASN A 103 -12.46 -18.98 -11.22
C ASN A 103 -13.26 -17.70 -10.95
N ILE A 104 -12.60 -16.66 -10.44
CA ILE A 104 -13.21 -15.36 -10.15
C ILE A 104 -12.28 -14.26 -10.69
N ARG A 105 -12.71 -13.62 -11.78
CA ARG A 105 -11.94 -12.56 -12.42
C ARG A 105 -11.80 -11.33 -11.51
N GLN A 106 -10.58 -10.81 -11.39
CA GLN A 106 -10.27 -9.65 -10.55
C GLN A 106 -11.14 -8.44 -10.90
N LEU A 107 -11.21 -8.13 -12.20
CA LEU A 107 -11.88 -6.94 -12.72
C LEU A 107 -13.22 -7.25 -13.43
N GLY A 108 -13.77 -8.45 -13.19
CA GLY A 108 -15.09 -8.87 -13.67
C GLY A 108 -15.31 -8.63 -15.16
N GLY A 109 -16.31 -7.80 -15.50
CA GLY A 109 -16.72 -7.58 -16.88
C GLY A 109 -15.70 -6.86 -17.76
N ILE A 110 -14.60 -6.32 -17.20
CA ILE A 110 -13.62 -5.55 -17.97
C ILE A 110 -12.91 -6.38 -19.03
N TYR A 111 -12.81 -7.70 -18.84
CA TYR A 111 -12.20 -8.63 -19.78
C TYR A 111 -12.83 -8.53 -21.17
N ASN A 112 -14.11 -8.14 -21.24
CA ASN A 112 -14.83 -7.87 -22.48
C ASN A 112 -14.41 -6.56 -23.18
N VAL A 113 -13.49 -5.78 -22.60
CA VAL A 113 -12.99 -4.50 -23.13
C VAL A 113 -11.48 -4.54 -23.24
N TYR A 114 -10.80 -5.01 -22.20
CA TYR A 114 -9.35 -5.19 -22.14
C TYR A 114 -9.07 -6.70 -22.09
N PRO A 115 -8.75 -7.34 -23.23
CA PRO A 115 -8.55 -8.79 -23.27
C PRO A 115 -7.35 -9.26 -22.43
N GLY A 116 -6.40 -8.37 -22.12
CA GLY A 116 -5.30 -8.64 -21.20
C GLY A 116 -5.73 -8.78 -19.73
N ALA A 117 -6.90 -8.24 -19.34
CA ALA A 117 -7.43 -8.36 -17.98
C ALA A 117 -8.07 -9.73 -17.72
N SER A 118 -7.30 -10.80 -17.95
CA SER A 118 -7.70 -12.20 -17.76
C SER A 118 -7.39 -12.74 -16.38
N HIS A 119 -6.72 -11.96 -15.53
CA HIS A 119 -6.29 -12.35 -14.20
C HIS A 119 -7.45 -12.49 -13.21
N ASN A 120 -7.22 -13.34 -12.22
CA ASN A 120 -8.18 -13.74 -11.19
C ASN A 120 -7.74 -13.27 -9.80
N ARG A 121 -8.65 -13.38 -8.85
CA ARG A 121 -8.41 -13.06 -7.43
C ARG A 121 -7.28 -13.93 -6.84
N PHE A 122 -7.09 -15.16 -7.32
CA PHE A 122 -6.10 -16.11 -6.81
C PHE A 122 -4.66 -15.54 -6.81
N GLU A 123 -4.14 -15.13 -7.97
CA GLU A 123 -2.78 -14.62 -8.07
C GLU A 123 -2.62 -13.26 -7.38
N HIS A 124 -3.68 -12.45 -7.31
CA HIS A 124 -3.71 -11.22 -6.54
C HIS A 124 -3.56 -11.50 -5.04
N SER A 125 -4.36 -12.40 -4.47
CA SER A 125 -4.29 -12.77 -3.05
C SER A 125 -2.91 -13.30 -2.64
N ILE A 126 -2.25 -14.08 -3.52
CA ILE A 126 -0.87 -14.54 -3.29
C ILE A 126 0.11 -13.34 -3.29
N GLY A 127 -0.03 -12.42 -4.24
CA GLY A 127 0.79 -11.21 -4.29
C GLY A 127 0.61 -10.31 -3.07
N VAL A 128 -0.61 -10.16 -2.57
CA VAL A 128 -0.89 -9.42 -1.33
C VAL A 128 -0.25 -10.09 -0.12
N ALA A 129 -0.34 -11.42 0.00
CA ALA A 129 0.35 -12.17 1.06
C ALA A 129 1.87 -11.95 1.03
N HIS A 130 2.47 -11.97 -0.16
CA HIS A 130 3.90 -11.71 -0.34
C HIS A 130 4.28 -10.28 0.11
N LEU A 131 3.56 -9.26 -0.35
CA LEU A 131 3.84 -7.86 0.03
C LEU A 131 3.58 -7.57 1.51
N ALA A 132 2.54 -8.19 2.09
CA ALA A 132 2.27 -8.18 3.52
C ALA A 132 3.46 -8.69 4.33
N GLY A 133 4.00 -9.85 3.92
CA GLY A 133 5.21 -10.43 4.50
C GLY A 133 6.44 -9.55 4.35
N GLU A 134 6.71 -9.05 3.14
CA GLU A 134 7.85 -8.16 2.87
C GLU A 134 7.81 -6.88 3.71
N LEU A 135 6.64 -6.23 3.82
CA LEU A 135 6.49 -5.05 4.65
C LEU A 135 6.68 -5.36 6.14
N ALA A 136 6.03 -6.41 6.65
CA ALA A 136 6.17 -6.79 8.06
C ALA A 136 7.61 -7.17 8.42
N LYS A 137 8.29 -7.96 7.58
CA LYS A 137 9.71 -8.33 7.73
C LYS A 137 10.63 -7.11 7.65
N ALA A 138 10.41 -6.20 6.69
CA ALA A 138 11.20 -4.97 6.58
C ALA A 138 11.05 -4.07 7.81
N LEU A 139 9.85 -3.95 8.37
CA LEU A 139 9.61 -3.22 9.61
C LEU A 139 10.27 -3.91 10.81
N LYS A 140 10.16 -5.25 10.92
CA LYS A 140 10.79 -6.05 11.98
C LYS A 140 12.29 -5.86 12.01
N MET A 141 12.96 -6.03 10.87
CA MET A 141 14.42 -5.85 10.74
C MET A 141 14.88 -4.44 11.13
N LYS A 142 14.06 -3.41 10.89
CA LYS A 142 14.38 -2.03 11.28
C LYS A 142 14.21 -1.82 12.79
N GLN A 143 13.19 -2.43 13.40
CA GLN A 143 13.00 -2.40 14.85
C GLN A 143 14.10 -3.18 15.58
N GLU A 144 14.50 -4.35 15.10
CA GLU A 144 15.60 -5.14 15.67
C GLU A 144 16.91 -4.34 15.69
N LYS A 145 17.25 -3.68 14.57
CA LYS A 145 18.41 -2.77 14.49
C LYS A 145 18.29 -1.57 15.43
N GLN A 146 17.10 -1.04 15.66
CA GLN A 146 16.88 0.03 16.64
C GLN A 146 17.10 -0.50 18.07
N ILE A 147 16.59 -1.69 18.39
CA ILE A 147 16.75 -2.34 19.69
C ILE A 147 18.23 -2.62 19.97
N GLU A 148 18.97 -3.19 19.02
CA GLU A 148 20.41 -3.44 19.14
C GLU A 148 21.17 -2.14 19.48
N GLN A 149 20.86 -1.04 18.78
CA GLN A 149 21.43 0.28 19.08
C GLN A 149 21.07 0.78 20.48
N LEU A 150 19.83 0.58 20.94
CA LEU A 150 19.38 0.98 22.27
C LEU A 150 20.01 0.11 23.37
N GLU A 151 20.25 -1.16 23.12
CA GLU A 151 20.96 -2.07 24.03
C GLU A 151 22.43 -1.66 24.18
N GLU A 152 23.11 -1.32 23.09
CA GLU A 152 24.45 -0.74 23.16
C GLU A 152 24.49 0.55 24.00
N LEU A 153 23.51 1.44 23.82
CA LEU A 153 23.41 2.67 24.59
C LEU A 153 23.11 2.39 26.07
N LYS A 154 22.28 1.39 26.39
CA LYS A 154 22.03 0.94 27.77
C LYS A 154 23.33 0.50 28.43
N LYS A 155 24.12 -0.34 27.77
CA LYS A 155 25.42 -0.81 28.25
C LYS A 155 26.39 0.35 28.48
N LEU A 156 26.50 1.25 27.52
CA LEU A 156 27.38 2.41 27.63
C LEU A 156 26.96 3.35 28.78
N ASN A 157 25.65 3.52 29.01
CA ASN A 157 25.13 4.33 30.10
C ASN A 157 25.43 3.70 31.48
N LEU A 158 25.38 2.37 31.58
CA LEU A 158 25.80 1.64 32.78
C LEU A 158 27.29 1.85 33.05
N LEU A 159 28.13 1.76 32.01
CA LEU A 159 29.57 1.94 32.11
C LEU A 159 29.99 3.34 32.59
N ILE A 160 29.29 4.40 32.15
CA ILE A 160 29.54 5.78 32.62
C ILE A 160 29.28 5.95 34.11
N LYS A 161 28.30 5.22 34.66
CA LYS A 161 27.96 5.29 36.09
C LYS A 161 29.00 4.62 36.99
N LEU A 162 29.97 3.89 36.44
CA LEU A 162 31.01 3.22 37.22
C LEU A 162 32.10 4.19 37.69
N THR A 163 32.42 4.10 38.98
CA THR A 163 33.60 4.75 39.55
C THR A 163 34.88 4.13 38.98
N PRO A 164 36.01 4.87 38.94
CA PRO A 164 37.31 4.32 38.52
C PRO A 164 37.73 3.07 39.30
N GLU A 165 37.38 2.99 40.59
CA GLU A 165 37.67 1.87 41.49
C GLU A 165 36.82 0.64 41.17
N GLU A 166 35.52 0.82 40.92
CA GLU A 166 34.62 -0.26 40.50
C GLU A 166 35.03 -0.82 39.13
N MET A 167 35.40 0.06 38.20
CA MET A 167 35.89 -0.32 36.88
C MET A 167 37.19 -1.14 36.96
N LYS A 168 38.14 -0.73 37.80
CA LYS A 168 39.38 -1.50 38.06
C LYS A 168 39.10 -2.87 38.68
N LYS A 169 38.11 -2.98 39.57
CA LYS A 169 37.69 -4.28 40.14
C LYS A 169 37.11 -5.19 39.06
N LEU A 170 36.24 -4.66 38.21
CA LEU A 170 35.61 -5.41 37.10
C LEU A 170 36.62 -5.87 36.05
N ILE A 171 37.60 -5.02 35.69
CA ILE A 171 38.66 -5.37 34.71
C ILE A 171 39.64 -6.41 35.28
N LYS A 172 39.81 -6.46 36.60
CA LYS A 172 40.72 -7.40 37.27
C LYS A 172 40.15 -8.82 37.39
N LEU A 173 38.83 -8.99 37.20
CA LEU A 173 38.23 -10.31 37.06
C LEU A 173 38.70 -10.93 35.74
N MET A 174 39.19 -12.16 35.80
CA MET A 174 39.63 -12.87 34.59
C MET A 174 38.43 -13.09 33.65
N PRO A 175 38.62 -13.15 32.31
CA PRO A 175 37.54 -13.42 31.36
C PRO A 175 36.74 -14.68 31.72
N GLU A 176 37.43 -15.73 32.19
CA GLU A 176 36.83 -17.00 32.63
C GLU A 176 35.98 -16.86 33.91
N GLU A 177 36.31 -15.94 34.81
CA GLU A 177 35.54 -15.66 36.02
C GLU A 177 34.27 -14.86 35.69
N MET A 178 34.39 -13.87 34.80
CA MET A 178 33.25 -13.12 34.27
C MET A 178 32.26 -14.04 33.53
N GLU A 179 32.75 -15.01 32.75
CA GLU A 179 31.92 -15.97 32.01
C GLU A 179 31.23 -16.98 32.94
N LYS A 180 31.91 -17.46 33.99
CA LYS A 180 31.29 -18.26 35.07
C LYS A 180 30.20 -17.48 35.81
N LEU A 181 30.42 -16.20 36.10
CA LEU A 181 29.44 -15.33 36.75
C LEU A 181 28.23 -14.99 35.87
N HIS A 182 28.40 -14.89 34.55
CA HIS A 182 27.29 -14.66 33.63
C HIS A 182 26.29 -15.85 33.63
N ASN A 183 26.79 -17.06 33.93
CA ASN A 183 26.02 -18.32 33.94
C ASN A 183 25.41 -18.71 35.29
N LEU A 184 25.76 -18.02 36.39
CA LEU A 184 25.22 -18.28 37.74
C LEU A 184 23.75 -17.85 37.85
N LYS A 185 22.87 -18.70 38.40
CA LYS A 185 21.47 -18.32 38.71
C LYS A 185 21.46 -17.51 40.01
N THR A 186 20.48 -16.63 40.18
CA THR A 186 20.34 -15.74 41.35
C THR A 186 20.27 -16.45 42.71
N GLU A 187 20.11 -17.77 42.72
CA GLU A 187 20.00 -18.61 43.92
C GLU A 187 21.35 -19.12 44.45
N ASP A 188 22.46 -18.97 43.72
CA ASP A 188 23.80 -19.44 44.12
C ASP A 188 24.65 -18.36 44.84
N SER A 189 23.99 -17.35 45.42
CA SER A 189 24.62 -16.11 45.92
C SER A 189 25.55 -16.25 47.15
N GLU A 190 25.65 -17.43 47.75
CA GLU A 190 26.45 -17.67 48.96
C GLU A 190 27.95 -17.88 48.68
N GLU A 191 28.35 -18.23 47.46
CA GLU A 191 29.77 -18.47 47.13
C GLU A 191 30.63 -17.18 46.99
N LEU A 192 30.01 -16.02 46.82
CA LEU A 192 30.72 -14.78 46.44
C LEU A 192 30.96 -13.77 47.59
N ASN A 193 30.43 -14.02 48.80
CA ASN A 193 30.66 -13.17 49.98
C ASN A 193 30.42 -11.65 49.76
N LEU A 194 29.49 -11.30 48.86
CA LEU A 194 29.14 -9.92 48.51
C LEU A 194 28.01 -9.40 49.40
N LYS A 195 28.07 -8.14 49.83
CA LYS A 195 26.97 -7.52 50.60
C LYS A 195 25.71 -7.40 49.72
N PRO A 196 24.48 -7.45 50.27
CA PRO A 196 23.24 -7.35 49.49
C PRO A 196 23.13 -6.11 48.58
N GLN A 197 23.69 -4.98 49.01
CA GLN A 197 23.77 -3.75 48.20
C GLN A 197 24.74 -3.87 47.01
N GLU A 198 25.82 -4.64 47.18
CA GLU A 198 26.79 -4.95 46.12
C GLU A 198 26.17 -5.95 45.13
N LEU A 199 25.44 -6.96 45.61
CA LEU A 199 24.74 -7.94 44.79
C LEU A 199 23.66 -7.30 43.89
N LYS A 200 22.90 -6.33 44.43
CA LYS A 200 21.89 -5.59 43.67
C LYS A 200 22.50 -4.74 42.55
N LYS A 201 23.60 -4.03 42.84
CA LYS A 201 24.38 -3.31 41.82
C LYS A 201 25.05 -4.27 40.83
N PHE A 202 25.53 -5.41 41.30
CA PHE A 202 26.22 -6.40 40.47
C PHE A 202 25.28 -7.06 39.44
N ASN A 203 24.04 -7.35 39.85
CA ASN A 203 22.99 -7.82 38.93
C ASN A 203 22.67 -6.81 37.81
N GLU A 204 22.82 -5.50 38.06
CA GLU A 204 22.67 -4.46 37.02
C GLU A 204 23.80 -4.47 35.99
N PHE A 205 24.99 -4.98 36.35
CA PHE A 205 26.18 -5.05 35.50
C PHE A 205 26.43 -6.43 34.87
N LYS A 206 25.65 -7.45 35.22
CA LYS A 206 25.75 -8.82 34.69
C LYS A 206 25.61 -8.88 33.15
N GLU A 207 24.95 -7.90 32.54
CA GLU A 207 24.74 -7.80 31.09
C GLU A 207 25.97 -7.26 30.31
N LEU A 208 27.04 -6.82 31.00
CA LEU A 208 28.26 -6.29 30.37
C LEU A 208 29.25 -7.41 30.05
N LYS A 209 29.78 -7.42 28.83
CA LYS A 209 30.89 -8.31 28.46
C LYS A 209 32.24 -7.67 28.83
N TYR A 210 33.27 -8.50 29.01
CA TYR A 210 34.64 -8.00 29.22
C TYR A 210 35.11 -7.06 28.09
N GLU A 211 34.74 -7.37 26.85
CA GLU A 211 34.99 -6.56 25.66
C GLU A 211 34.38 -5.14 25.77
N ASP A 212 33.19 -5.03 26.38
CA ASP A 212 32.49 -3.75 26.60
C ASP A 212 33.30 -2.88 27.59
N LEU A 213 33.92 -3.49 28.61
CA LEU A 213 34.77 -2.82 29.60
C LEU A 213 36.10 -2.33 28.99
N GLU A 214 36.76 -3.15 28.17
CA GLU A 214 38.03 -2.79 27.51
C GLU A 214 37.83 -1.64 26.50
N MET A 215 36.73 -1.67 25.75
CA MET A 215 36.34 -0.57 24.86
C MET A 215 36.07 0.71 25.65
N PHE A 216 35.38 0.61 26.78
CA PHE A 216 35.07 1.77 27.62
C PHE A 216 36.31 2.37 28.27
N GLU A 217 37.27 1.55 28.71
CA GLU A 217 38.55 2.05 29.23
C GLU A 217 39.31 2.87 28.16
N LYS A 218 39.28 2.42 26.89
CA LYS A 218 39.84 3.16 25.75
C LYS A 218 39.10 4.48 25.50
N LEU A 219 37.77 4.52 25.70
CA LEU A 219 36.95 5.72 25.57
C LEU A 219 37.13 6.72 26.74
N LYS A 220 37.22 6.24 27.99
CA LYS A 220 37.42 7.08 29.19
C LYS A 220 38.80 7.74 29.22
N ARG A 221 39.81 7.11 28.58
CA ARG A 221 41.12 7.77 28.32
C ARG A 221 41.01 8.99 27.40
N LEU A 222 39.90 9.14 26.66
CA LEU A 222 39.58 10.33 25.85
C LEU A 222 38.77 11.39 26.62
N GLU A 223 38.11 11.02 27.74
CA GLU A 223 37.29 11.89 28.58
C GLU A 223 38.14 12.72 29.55
N LYS A 224 38.56 13.91 29.10
CA LYS A 224 38.65 15.09 29.97
C LYS A 224 37.70 16.17 29.44
N PHE A 225 36.43 15.82 29.23
CA PHE A 225 35.39 16.75 28.78
C PHE A 225 34.14 16.57 29.63
N ASP A 226 33.72 17.66 30.27
CA ASP A 226 32.48 17.74 31.03
C ASP A 226 31.29 17.95 30.06
N VAL A 227 30.14 17.38 30.41
CA VAL A 227 28.91 17.34 29.63
C VAL A 227 28.28 18.73 29.47
N ASN A 228 28.31 19.54 30.53
CA ASN A 228 27.74 20.90 30.50
C ASN A 228 28.54 21.82 29.55
N GLU A 229 29.84 21.56 29.40
CA GLU A 229 30.71 22.33 28.52
C GLU A 229 30.43 22.06 27.03
N LEU A 230 29.82 20.93 26.67
CA LEU A 230 29.54 20.54 25.28
C LEU A 230 28.32 21.26 24.68
N GLU A 231 27.27 21.48 25.47
CA GLU A 231 26.10 22.27 25.05
C GLU A 231 26.44 23.76 24.95
N GLU A 232 27.24 24.27 25.88
CA GLU A 232 27.79 25.63 25.80
C GLU A 232 28.65 25.81 24.54
N LEU A 233 29.55 24.87 24.23
CA LEU A 233 30.42 24.94 23.05
C LEU A 233 29.64 24.95 21.72
N GLU A 234 28.50 24.26 21.62
CA GLU A 234 27.69 24.26 20.38
C GLU A 234 26.92 25.56 20.19
N THR A 235 26.28 26.05 21.26
CA THR A 235 25.57 27.33 21.27
C THR A 235 26.52 28.50 21.01
N TYR A 236 27.69 28.45 21.65
CA TYR A 236 28.77 29.43 21.52
C TYR A 236 29.39 29.44 20.10
N ASN A 237 29.54 28.28 19.45
CA ASN A 237 30.15 28.19 18.12
C ASN A 237 29.25 28.80 17.03
N THR A 238 27.93 28.59 17.06
CA THR A 238 27.02 29.12 16.02
C THR A 238 26.80 30.63 16.09
N GLU A 239 26.63 31.21 17.28
CA GLU A 239 26.34 32.64 17.42
C GLU A 239 27.60 33.49 17.22
N LYS A 240 28.75 33.05 17.75
CA LYS A 240 30.00 33.80 17.64
C LYS A 240 30.78 33.57 16.36
N LEU A 241 30.58 32.49 15.59
CA LEU A 241 31.17 32.36 14.23
C LEU A 241 30.69 33.47 13.28
N ILE A 242 29.42 33.87 13.41
CA ILE A 242 28.83 34.97 12.63
C ILE A 242 29.40 36.33 13.05
N GLU A 243 29.75 36.47 14.33
CA GLU A 243 30.43 37.64 14.89
C GLU A 243 31.93 37.65 14.55
N PHE A 244 32.54 36.48 14.41
CA PHE A 244 33.95 36.22 14.12
C PHE A 244 34.32 36.58 12.67
N GLU A 245 33.41 36.36 11.71
CA GLU A 245 33.61 36.76 10.30
C GLU A 245 33.58 38.28 10.06
N LYS A 246 33.17 39.07 11.07
CA LYS A 246 32.99 40.53 10.96
C LYS A 246 34.08 41.35 11.68
N LYS A 247 35.02 40.72 12.38
CA LYS A 247 36.03 41.42 13.20
C LYS A 247 37.38 41.61 12.49
N THR A 248 38.10 42.65 12.87
CA THR A 248 39.43 42.99 12.33
C THR A 248 40.55 42.14 12.93
N SER A 249 41.74 42.13 12.31
CA SER A 249 42.87 41.25 12.70
C SER A 249 43.35 41.42 14.15
N GLU A 250 43.32 42.63 14.70
CA GLU A 250 43.80 42.91 16.06
C GLU A 250 42.78 42.50 17.13
N GLU A 251 41.49 42.75 16.89
CA GLU A 251 40.39 42.30 17.74
C GLU A 251 40.31 40.76 17.79
N LEU A 252 40.72 40.10 16.71
CA LEU A 252 40.77 38.64 16.61
C LEU A 252 41.80 38.03 17.56
N ASP A 253 42.94 38.66 17.75
CA ASP A 253 44.03 38.15 18.59
C ASP A 253 43.75 38.38 20.08
N GLU A 254 43.10 39.47 20.43
CA GLU A 254 42.63 39.73 21.79
C GLU A 254 41.48 38.77 22.19
N PHE A 255 40.57 38.51 21.27
CA PHE A 255 39.49 37.53 21.42
C PHE A 255 40.02 36.09 21.57
N LYS A 256 40.99 35.69 20.74
CA LYS A 256 41.67 34.39 20.86
C LYS A 256 42.42 34.25 22.19
N LYS A 257 43.01 35.33 22.71
CA LYS A 257 43.64 35.35 24.04
C LYS A 257 42.63 35.13 25.16
N HIS A 258 41.49 35.84 25.11
CA HIS A 258 40.47 35.78 26.15
C HIS A 258 39.71 34.44 26.18
N HIS A 259 39.60 33.75 25.02
CA HIS A 259 38.90 32.47 24.89
C HIS A 259 39.82 31.28 24.57
N LEU A 260 41.12 31.39 24.87
CA LEU A 260 42.15 30.40 24.53
C LEU A 260 41.85 28.99 25.07
N GLU A 261 41.22 28.89 26.25
CA GLU A 261 40.88 27.63 26.89
C GLU A 261 39.69 26.95 26.22
N LEU A 262 38.66 27.72 25.83
CA LEU A 262 37.57 27.26 24.97
C LEU A 262 38.08 26.80 23.60
N PHE A 263 39.02 27.50 22.97
CA PHE A 263 39.62 27.08 21.70
C PHE A 263 40.46 25.81 21.80
N LYS A 264 41.21 25.62 22.89
CA LYS A 264 41.93 24.36 23.19
C LYS A 264 40.96 23.20 23.38
N LYS A 265 39.82 23.44 24.04
CA LYS A 265 38.73 22.48 24.22
C LYS A 265 38.05 22.15 22.89
N LEU A 266 37.68 23.15 22.10
CA LEU A 266 37.06 23.00 20.77
C LEU A 266 37.99 22.30 19.76
N ASN A 267 39.30 22.53 19.83
CA ASN A 267 40.30 21.82 19.02
C ASN A 267 40.52 20.36 19.44
N LYS A 268 40.33 20.00 20.71
CA LYS A 268 40.29 18.60 21.14
C LYS A 268 38.98 17.92 20.72
N PHE A 269 37.86 18.65 20.76
CA PHE A 269 36.57 18.18 20.28
C PHE A 269 36.55 17.94 18.76
N LYS A 270 37.15 18.83 17.97
CA LYS A 270 37.39 18.66 16.52
C LYS A 270 38.30 17.46 16.17
N LYS A 271 39.05 16.92 17.14
CA LYS A 271 39.86 15.69 16.96
C LYS A 271 39.06 14.40 17.19
N LEU A 272 37.83 14.47 17.73
CA LEU A 272 36.97 13.31 17.87
C LEU A 272 36.35 12.94 16.52
N ARG A 273 36.27 11.64 16.24
CA ARG A 273 35.55 11.14 15.05
C ARG A 273 34.08 11.57 15.15
N PRO A 274 33.45 12.08 14.06
CA PRO A 274 32.04 12.50 14.06
C PRO A 274 31.07 11.42 14.57
N GLU A 275 31.39 10.15 14.34
CA GLU A 275 30.63 8.99 14.81
C GLU A 275 30.60 8.89 16.34
N ASN A 276 31.71 9.18 17.01
CA ASN A 276 31.80 9.16 18.48
C ASN A 276 30.98 10.29 19.09
N VAL A 277 31.03 11.49 18.50
CA VAL A 277 30.20 12.62 18.91
C VAL A 277 28.72 12.29 18.77
N LYS A 278 28.32 11.66 17.66
CA LYS A 278 26.94 11.23 17.43
C LYS A 278 26.50 10.15 18.43
N LYS A 279 27.36 9.17 18.74
CA LYS A 279 27.10 8.12 19.73
C LYS A 279 26.95 8.72 21.14
N PHE A 280 27.82 9.67 21.50
CA PHE A 280 27.74 10.39 22.77
C PHE A 280 26.45 11.23 22.89
N LYS A 281 26.07 11.98 21.85
CA LYS A 281 24.79 12.73 21.84
C LYS A 281 23.56 11.83 21.99
N LYS A 282 23.57 10.65 21.35
CA LYS A 282 22.49 9.67 21.51
C LYS A 282 22.44 9.13 22.94
N LEU A 283 23.59 8.83 23.53
CA LEU A 283 23.70 8.35 24.90
C LEU A 283 23.13 9.35 25.92
N MET A 284 23.43 10.63 25.76
CA MET A 284 22.92 11.68 26.65
C MET A 284 21.40 11.80 26.63
N LYS A 285 20.75 11.41 25.52
CA LYS A 285 19.29 11.43 25.35
C LYS A 285 18.63 10.08 25.68
N PHE A 286 19.42 9.04 25.95
CA PHE A 286 18.92 7.68 26.14
C PHE A 286 18.08 7.57 27.41
N LYS A 287 16.84 7.07 27.27
CA LYS A 287 15.98 6.74 28.40
C LYS A 287 15.81 5.22 28.50
N PRO A 288 16.09 4.58 29.64
CA PRO A 288 15.95 3.12 29.79
C PRO A 288 14.57 2.57 29.40
N ASN A 289 13.50 3.33 29.70
CA ASN A 289 12.13 2.94 29.39
C ASN A 289 11.85 2.85 27.87
N GLU A 290 12.64 3.52 27.01
CA GLU A 290 12.47 3.46 25.55
C GLU A 290 12.78 2.07 25.01
N LEU A 291 13.80 1.41 25.56
CA LEU A 291 14.16 0.04 25.17
C LEU A 291 13.03 -0.93 25.51
N GLU A 292 12.45 -0.84 26.71
CA GLU A 292 11.32 -1.68 27.12
C GLU A 292 10.07 -1.43 26.26
N LYS A 293 9.76 -0.15 25.98
CA LYS A 293 8.65 0.23 25.08
C LYS A 293 8.86 -0.38 23.68
N MET A 294 10.08 -0.29 23.14
CA MET A 294 10.42 -0.85 21.83
C MET A 294 10.29 -2.38 21.81
N LYS A 295 10.79 -3.07 22.84
CA LYS A 295 10.66 -4.53 22.97
C LYS A 295 9.20 -5.00 23.01
N LYS A 296 8.30 -4.25 23.67
CA LYS A 296 6.86 -4.54 23.69
C LYS A 296 6.21 -4.43 22.29
N SER A 297 6.66 -3.46 21.50
CA SER A 297 6.16 -3.23 20.12
C SER A 297 6.87 -4.04 19.04
N LEU A 298 7.82 -4.91 19.41
CA LEU A 298 8.61 -5.67 18.44
C LEU A 298 7.72 -6.68 17.70
N ILE A 299 7.81 -6.67 16.37
CA ILE A 299 7.15 -7.65 15.51
C ILE A 299 7.79 -9.03 15.73
N SER A 300 6.97 -10.03 16.03
CA SER A 300 7.41 -11.43 16.11
C SER A 300 7.22 -12.15 14.77
N ASP A 301 7.89 -13.28 14.56
CA ASP A 301 7.66 -14.11 13.36
C ASP A 301 6.21 -14.62 13.27
N ARG A 302 5.58 -14.84 14.43
CA ARG A 302 4.16 -15.13 14.53
C ARG A 302 3.28 -13.98 14.04
N ASP A 303 3.64 -12.73 14.32
CA ASP A 303 2.90 -11.57 13.79
C ASP A 303 3.05 -11.47 12.27
N VAL A 304 4.26 -11.71 11.75
CA VAL A 304 4.51 -11.74 10.30
C VAL A 304 3.60 -12.79 9.64
N LEU A 305 3.54 -14.01 10.19
CA LEU A 305 2.71 -15.07 9.65
C LEU A 305 1.21 -14.73 9.71
N CYS A 306 0.72 -14.14 10.81
CA CYS A 306 -0.67 -13.64 10.89
C CYS A 306 -0.97 -12.62 9.79
N VAL A 307 -0.06 -11.66 9.56
CA VAL A 307 -0.24 -10.62 8.55
C VAL A 307 -0.18 -11.19 7.13
N GLU A 308 0.69 -12.16 6.87
CA GLU A 308 0.73 -12.90 5.59
C GLU A 308 -0.57 -13.70 5.36
N ILE A 309 -1.10 -14.38 6.38
CA ILE A 309 -2.37 -15.13 6.29
C ILE A 309 -3.54 -14.18 6.04
N ALA A 310 -3.61 -13.05 6.75
CA ALA A 310 -4.64 -12.05 6.50
C ALA A 310 -4.54 -11.48 5.08
N GLY A 311 -3.32 -11.18 4.61
CA GLY A 311 -3.09 -10.75 3.23
C GLY A 311 -3.50 -11.81 2.19
N LEU A 312 -3.28 -13.09 2.49
CA LEU A 312 -3.71 -14.20 1.64
C LEU A 312 -5.25 -14.33 1.61
N CYS A 313 -5.90 -14.19 2.76
CA CYS A 313 -7.31 -14.52 2.93
C CYS A 313 -8.28 -13.34 2.77
N HIS A 314 -7.79 -12.09 2.62
CA HIS A 314 -8.63 -10.89 2.62
C HIS A 314 -9.73 -10.86 1.53
N ASP A 315 -9.53 -11.64 0.47
CA ASP A 315 -10.33 -11.64 -0.76
C ASP A 315 -11.15 -12.93 -0.97
N LEU A 316 -11.13 -13.85 0.00
CA LEU A 316 -11.81 -15.16 -0.08
C LEU A 316 -13.33 -15.03 -0.33
N GLY A 317 -13.92 -13.95 0.17
CA GLY A 317 -15.35 -13.68 0.14
C GLY A 317 -15.88 -13.06 -1.16
N HIS A 318 -15.04 -12.85 -2.18
CA HIS A 318 -15.54 -12.36 -3.45
C HIS A 318 -16.45 -13.38 -4.17
N GLY A 319 -17.53 -12.88 -4.75
CA GLY A 319 -18.46 -13.65 -5.59
C GLY A 319 -18.11 -13.60 -7.08
N PRO A 320 -18.94 -14.20 -7.94
CA PRO A 320 -18.77 -14.16 -9.39
C PRO A 320 -18.55 -12.74 -9.93
N TYR A 321 -17.54 -12.54 -10.77
CA TYR A 321 -17.14 -11.25 -11.34
C TYR A 321 -16.79 -10.18 -10.27
N SER A 322 -16.33 -10.61 -9.09
CA SER A 322 -15.85 -9.74 -8.01
C SER A 322 -16.89 -8.68 -7.61
N HIS A 323 -16.61 -7.38 -7.86
CA HIS A 323 -17.48 -6.26 -7.48
C HIS A 323 -18.83 -6.21 -8.20
N PHE A 324 -19.02 -7.03 -9.24
CA PHE A 324 -20.32 -7.22 -9.85
C PHE A 324 -21.31 -7.87 -8.88
N TYR A 325 -20.86 -8.88 -8.13
CA TYR A 325 -21.74 -9.68 -7.28
C TYR A 325 -22.29 -8.85 -6.12
N ASP A 326 -21.43 -8.31 -5.27
CA ASP A 326 -21.80 -7.51 -4.09
C ASP A 326 -22.40 -6.14 -4.47
N GLY A 327 -21.79 -5.43 -5.42
CA GLY A 327 -22.11 -4.04 -5.76
C GLY A 327 -23.13 -3.83 -6.88
N MET A 328 -23.57 -4.87 -7.59
CA MET A 328 -24.59 -4.73 -8.65
C MET A 328 -25.69 -5.78 -8.58
N PHE A 329 -25.35 -7.06 -8.45
CA PHE A 329 -26.34 -8.13 -8.37
C PHE A 329 -27.06 -8.13 -7.01
N MET A 330 -26.32 -8.18 -5.91
CA MET A 330 -26.90 -8.21 -4.56
C MET A 330 -27.64 -6.90 -4.21
N GLU A 331 -27.19 -5.75 -4.72
CA GLU A 331 -27.94 -4.49 -4.62
C GLU A 331 -29.29 -4.57 -5.33
N ALA A 332 -29.34 -5.12 -6.55
CA ALA A 332 -30.59 -5.28 -7.29
C ALA A 332 -31.55 -6.29 -6.62
N ILE A 333 -31.02 -7.36 -6.01
CA ILE A 333 -31.81 -8.28 -5.20
C ILE A 333 -32.41 -7.58 -3.98
N ARG A 334 -31.62 -6.76 -3.26
CA ARG A 334 -32.09 -5.94 -2.13
C ARG A 334 -33.21 -4.99 -2.54
N GLU A 335 -33.07 -4.34 -3.69
CA GLU A 335 -34.13 -3.46 -4.23
C GLU A 335 -35.40 -4.23 -4.60
N LYS A 336 -35.27 -5.46 -5.13
CA LYS A 336 -36.41 -6.33 -5.52
C LYS A 336 -37.13 -6.93 -4.30
N LYS A 337 -36.39 -7.41 -3.29
CA LYS A 337 -36.93 -8.11 -2.10
C LYS A 337 -37.27 -7.15 -0.94
N GLY A 338 -36.84 -5.89 -0.98
CA GLY A 338 -37.16 -4.87 0.03
C GLY A 338 -36.30 -4.94 1.30
N LYS A 339 -36.65 -4.14 2.33
CA LYS A 339 -35.90 -4.01 3.60
C LYS A 339 -35.78 -5.31 4.41
N GLU A 340 -36.53 -6.35 4.07
CA GLU A 340 -36.46 -7.68 4.70
C GLU A 340 -35.25 -8.50 4.23
N PHE A 341 -34.61 -8.11 3.12
CA PHE A 341 -33.36 -8.75 2.71
C PHE A 341 -32.22 -8.22 3.58
N ASP A 342 -31.81 -9.10 4.51
CA ASP A 342 -30.61 -9.15 5.34
C ASP A 342 -29.54 -8.09 5.03
N GLY A 343 -29.06 -7.40 6.08
CA GLY A 343 -28.40 -6.08 6.10
C GLY A 343 -27.26 -5.79 5.10
N LYS A 344 -26.44 -4.78 5.39
CA LYS A 344 -25.33 -4.41 4.50
C LYS A 344 -24.23 -5.48 4.57
N TRP A 345 -24.34 -6.49 3.72
CA TRP A 345 -23.32 -7.53 3.48
C TRP A 345 -22.27 -7.04 2.48
N GLU A 346 -20.99 -7.23 2.81
CA GLU A 346 -19.82 -6.91 1.98
C GLU A 346 -18.92 -8.16 1.82
N HIS A 347 -18.03 -8.16 0.84
CA HIS A 347 -17.16 -9.32 0.58
C HIS A 347 -16.14 -9.55 1.72
N GLU A 348 -15.82 -8.52 2.52
CA GLU A 348 -14.98 -8.68 3.71
C GLU A 348 -15.67 -9.53 4.80
N ASP A 349 -17.00 -9.47 4.94
CA ASP A 349 -17.75 -10.35 5.84
C ASP A 349 -17.60 -11.81 5.39
N ALA A 350 -17.86 -12.06 4.10
CA ALA A 350 -17.75 -13.39 3.54
C ALA A 350 -16.32 -13.92 3.52
N SER A 351 -15.30 -13.06 3.52
CA SER A 351 -13.90 -13.49 3.60
C SER A 351 -13.57 -14.06 4.97
N ILE A 352 -14.11 -13.46 6.04
CA ILE A 352 -14.00 -14.01 7.40
C ILE A 352 -14.76 -15.33 7.51
N GLU A 353 -16.00 -15.38 7.01
CA GLU A 353 -16.81 -16.62 7.05
C GLU A 353 -16.14 -17.75 6.25
N MET A 354 -15.59 -17.46 5.07
CA MET A 354 -14.87 -18.42 4.24
C MET A 354 -13.55 -18.86 4.90
N PHE A 355 -12.82 -17.94 5.53
CA PHE A 355 -11.60 -18.28 6.26
C PHE A 355 -11.88 -19.20 7.44
N ASN A 356 -12.94 -18.92 8.22
CA ASN A 356 -13.36 -19.79 9.31
C ASN A 356 -13.80 -21.16 8.80
N HIS A 357 -14.57 -21.21 7.71
CA HIS A 357 -14.92 -22.47 7.07
C HIS A 357 -13.69 -23.28 6.63
N LEU A 358 -12.70 -22.62 6.03
CA LEU A 358 -11.43 -23.23 5.61
C LEU A 358 -10.69 -23.82 6.81
N LEU A 359 -10.59 -23.07 7.92
CA LEU A 359 -9.92 -23.53 9.14
C LEU A 359 -10.59 -24.77 9.74
N GLU A 360 -11.92 -24.83 9.74
CA GLU A 360 -12.67 -25.97 10.29
C GLU A 360 -12.63 -27.21 9.41
N ASN A 361 -12.54 -27.05 8.08
CA ASN A 361 -12.63 -28.17 7.13
C ASN A 361 -11.28 -28.66 6.58
N THR A 362 -10.17 -28.03 6.97
CA THR A 362 -8.84 -28.43 6.50
C THR A 362 -8.11 -29.29 7.54
N ASP A 363 -8.03 -30.59 7.26
CA ASP A 363 -7.33 -31.55 8.11
C ASP A 363 -5.87 -31.15 8.39
N GLY A 364 -5.54 -31.08 9.67
CA GLY A 364 -4.20 -30.78 10.19
C GLY A 364 -3.75 -29.32 10.04
N LEU A 365 -4.55 -28.42 9.44
CA LEU A 365 -4.16 -27.01 9.32
C LEU A 365 -4.07 -26.34 10.68
N LYS A 366 -5.07 -26.53 11.55
CA LYS A 366 -5.05 -25.97 12.90
C LYS A 366 -3.89 -26.50 13.73
N ASP A 367 -3.64 -27.80 13.62
CA ASP A 367 -2.51 -28.47 14.29
C ASP A 367 -1.18 -27.85 13.84
N MET A 368 -0.98 -27.71 12.53
CA MET A 368 0.19 -27.06 11.93
C MET A 368 0.33 -25.61 12.42
N MET A 369 -0.75 -24.83 12.44
CA MET A 369 -0.70 -23.45 12.96
C MET A 369 -0.27 -23.41 14.43
N ARG A 370 -0.73 -24.36 15.27
CA ARG A 370 -0.30 -24.48 16.67
C ARG A 370 1.16 -24.93 16.81
N GLU A 371 1.64 -25.82 15.96
CA GLU A 371 3.06 -26.22 15.91
C GLU A 371 3.98 -25.03 15.57
N TYR A 372 3.51 -24.12 14.71
CA TYR A 372 4.16 -22.85 14.44
C TYR A 372 3.91 -21.76 15.51
N GLY A 373 3.29 -22.11 16.64
CA GLY A 373 3.12 -21.25 17.80
C GLY A 373 1.93 -20.27 17.71
N MET A 374 1.02 -20.46 16.76
CA MET A 374 -0.18 -19.63 16.63
C MET A 374 -1.26 -20.02 17.64
N LYS A 375 -2.09 -19.04 18.01
CA LYS A 375 -3.18 -19.13 18.98
C LYS A 375 -4.52 -18.86 18.29
N ILE A 376 -5.13 -19.93 17.82
CA ILE A 376 -6.33 -19.89 16.96
C ILE A 376 -7.56 -20.56 17.59
N GLU A 377 -7.41 -21.25 18.73
CA GLU A 377 -8.46 -22.01 19.40
C GLU A 377 -8.36 -21.88 20.93
N GLY A 378 -9.43 -22.29 21.63
CA GLY A 378 -9.53 -22.22 23.08
C GLY A 378 -9.85 -20.81 23.60
N ASP A 379 -9.56 -20.58 24.88
CA ASP A 379 -9.84 -19.30 25.55
C ASP A 379 -8.94 -18.15 25.05
N ASP A 380 -7.77 -18.48 24.49
CA ASP A 380 -6.82 -17.54 23.90
C ASP A 380 -6.72 -17.77 22.38
N LYS A 381 -7.65 -17.18 21.64
CA LYS A 381 -7.71 -17.20 20.17
C LYS A 381 -7.26 -15.87 19.53
N THR A 382 -6.29 -15.23 20.17
CA THR A 382 -5.84 -13.87 19.83
C THR A 382 -5.31 -13.72 18.40
N ASP A 383 -4.78 -14.77 17.76
CA ASP A 383 -4.36 -14.66 16.34
C ASP A 383 -5.50 -14.79 15.36
N LEU A 384 -6.50 -15.62 15.68
CA LEU A 384 -7.69 -15.72 14.84
C LEU A 384 -8.39 -14.35 14.81
N GLU A 385 -8.63 -13.78 16.00
CA GLU A 385 -9.21 -12.43 16.12
C GLU A 385 -8.37 -11.39 15.39
N PHE A 386 -7.03 -11.48 15.50
CA PHE A 386 -6.14 -10.56 14.80
C PHE A 386 -6.23 -10.66 13.28
N ILE A 387 -6.31 -11.88 12.72
CA ILE A 387 -6.44 -12.10 11.28
C ILE A 387 -7.78 -11.57 10.75
N GLU A 388 -8.88 -11.87 11.44
CA GLU A 388 -10.21 -11.37 11.07
C GLU A 388 -10.27 -9.84 11.11
N GLU A 389 -9.66 -9.24 12.14
CA GLU A 389 -9.55 -7.80 12.31
C GLU A 389 -8.67 -7.14 11.23
N LEU A 390 -7.62 -7.81 10.74
CA LEU A 390 -6.80 -7.31 9.63
C LEU A 390 -7.54 -7.29 8.30
N ILE A 391 -8.48 -8.23 8.09
CA ILE A 391 -9.29 -8.33 6.86
C ILE A 391 -10.38 -7.26 6.85
N ARG A 392 -11.19 -7.20 7.90
CA ARG A 392 -12.37 -6.32 7.93
C ARG A 392 -12.13 -5.01 8.66
N GLY A 393 -11.49 -5.08 9.82
CA GLY A 393 -11.33 -3.97 10.75
C GLY A 393 -12.64 -3.59 11.47
N PRO A 394 -12.60 -3.28 12.78
CA PRO A 394 -13.71 -2.64 13.48
C PRO A 394 -13.90 -1.19 13.01
N PRO A 395 -15.14 -0.66 13.02
CA PRO A 395 -15.43 0.71 12.59
C PRO A 395 -14.82 1.80 13.50
N LYS A 396 -14.36 1.42 14.71
CA LYS A 396 -13.58 2.25 15.65
C LYS A 396 -12.47 1.39 16.25
N TRP A 397 -11.44 2.02 16.81
CA TRP A 397 -10.34 1.32 17.48
C TRP A 397 -10.82 0.52 18.70
N SER A 398 -11.24 -0.71 18.45
CA SER A 398 -11.72 -1.69 19.45
C SER A 398 -11.13 -3.07 19.15
N TYR A 399 -9.87 -3.07 18.69
CA TYR A 399 -9.11 -4.26 18.34
C TYR A 399 -8.78 -5.07 19.60
N LYS A 400 -8.89 -6.39 19.48
CA LYS A 400 -8.65 -7.37 20.55
C LYS A 400 -7.47 -8.27 20.22
N GLY A 401 -7.26 -8.57 18.93
CA GLY A 401 -6.22 -9.50 18.49
C GLY A 401 -4.81 -9.05 18.85
N ARG A 402 -4.55 -7.73 18.83
CA ARG A 402 -3.30 -7.11 19.28
C ARG A 402 -3.56 -5.83 20.07
N LYS A 403 -2.67 -5.57 21.02
CA LYS A 403 -2.68 -4.34 21.83
C LYS A 403 -2.20 -3.12 21.05
N GLU A 404 -2.46 -1.94 21.58
CA GLU A 404 -2.13 -0.65 20.94
C GLU A 404 -0.64 -0.47 20.64
N GLU A 405 0.28 -1.14 21.37
CA GLU A 405 1.71 -1.07 21.07
C GLU A 405 2.07 -1.68 19.71
N LYS A 406 1.18 -2.49 19.12
CA LYS A 406 1.30 -3.10 17.79
C LYS A 406 0.26 -2.58 16.79
N SER A 407 -0.27 -1.39 17.04
CA SER A 407 -1.33 -0.77 16.24
C SER A 407 -1.00 -0.67 14.75
N PHE A 408 0.23 -0.30 14.42
CA PHE A 408 0.77 -0.22 13.05
C PHE A 408 0.60 -1.50 12.21
N LEU A 409 0.41 -2.69 12.82
CA LEU A 409 0.19 -3.92 12.04
C LEU A 409 -1.16 -3.89 11.29
N TYR A 410 -2.16 -3.22 11.85
CA TYR A 410 -3.49 -3.07 11.24
C TYR A 410 -3.49 -2.15 10.01
N GLU A 411 -2.36 -1.48 9.72
CA GLU A 411 -2.19 -0.63 8.54
C GLU A 411 -1.60 -1.37 7.35
N ILE A 412 -1.22 -2.65 7.49
CA ILE A 412 -0.52 -3.40 6.44
C ILE A 412 -1.49 -3.93 5.39
N VAL A 413 -2.49 -4.72 5.79
CA VAL A 413 -3.36 -5.48 4.87
C VAL A 413 -4.52 -4.65 4.33
N SER A 414 -5.26 -3.99 5.22
CA SER A 414 -6.40 -3.14 4.85
C SER A 414 -6.43 -1.90 5.73
N ASN A 415 -5.87 -0.80 5.22
CA ASN A 415 -5.75 0.44 5.97
C ASN A 415 -6.99 1.32 5.76
N LYS A 416 -7.99 1.20 6.64
CA LYS A 416 -9.22 1.98 6.52
C LYS A 416 -9.04 3.48 6.83
N GLU A 417 -7.94 3.89 7.46
CA GLU A 417 -7.68 5.30 7.82
C GLU A 417 -7.13 6.12 6.65
N THR A 418 -6.26 5.54 5.81
CA THR A 418 -5.59 6.24 4.69
C THR A 418 -5.78 5.57 3.34
N GLY A 419 -6.11 4.27 3.31
CA GLY A 419 -6.15 3.45 2.10
C GLY A 419 -4.78 3.10 1.51
N ILE A 420 -3.70 3.32 2.26
CA ILE A 420 -2.33 2.90 1.92
C ILE A 420 -2.08 1.54 2.54
N ASP A 421 -2.21 0.49 1.73
CA ASP A 421 -2.14 -0.91 2.12
C ASP A 421 -1.55 -1.77 1.01
N VAL A 422 -1.08 -2.98 1.38
CA VAL A 422 -0.43 -3.89 0.43
C VAL A 422 -1.39 -4.49 -0.60
N ASP A 423 -2.70 -4.53 -0.30
CA ASP A 423 -3.76 -4.82 -1.28
C ASP A 423 -3.63 -3.89 -2.49
N LYS A 424 -3.60 -2.58 -2.23
CA LYS A 424 -3.42 -1.56 -3.27
C LYS A 424 -2.10 -1.67 -4.00
N PHE A 425 -1.04 -2.04 -3.29
CA PHE A 425 0.28 -2.16 -3.90
C PHE A 425 0.28 -3.26 -4.95
N ASP A 426 -0.34 -4.41 -4.66
CA ASP A 426 -0.47 -5.50 -5.62
C ASP A 426 -1.39 -5.13 -6.77
N TYR A 427 -2.65 -4.75 -6.51
CA TYR A 427 -3.60 -4.57 -7.61
C TYR A 427 -3.22 -3.40 -8.51
N VAL A 428 -2.61 -2.32 -7.98
CA VAL A 428 -2.16 -1.21 -8.83
C VAL A 428 -1.09 -1.69 -9.80
N ALA A 429 -0.12 -2.49 -9.35
CA ALA A 429 0.92 -3.04 -10.22
C ALA A 429 0.35 -4.08 -11.20
N ARG A 430 -0.46 -5.00 -10.70
CA ARG A 430 -1.06 -6.12 -11.45
C ARG A 430 -2.06 -5.64 -12.49
N ASP A 431 -3.03 -4.83 -12.09
CA ASP A 431 -4.04 -4.29 -13.02
C ASP A 431 -3.39 -3.42 -14.08
N CYS A 432 -2.38 -2.61 -13.73
CA CYS A 432 -1.64 -1.82 -14.72
C CYS A 432 -0.99 -2.71 -15.80
N GLN A 433 -0.31 -3.78 -15.39
CA GLN A 433 0.31 -4.72 -16.32
C GLN A 433 -0.75 -5.38 -17.23
N GLN A 434 -1.85 -5.88 -16.64
CA GLN A 434 -2.89 -6.62 -17.37
C GLN A 434 -3.76 -5.71 -18.26
N LEU A 435 -3.94 -4.45 -17.88
CA LEU A 435 -4.68 -3.45 -18.66
C LEU A 435 -3.81 -2.73 -19.71
N GLY A 436 -2.47 -2.87 -19.64
CA GLY A 436 -1.54 -2.09 -20.47
C GLY A 436 -1.52 -0.60 -20.09
N ILE A 437 -1.76 -0.28 -18.81
CA ILE A 437 -1.68 1.08 -18.26
C ILE A 437 -0.35 1.20 -17.53
N PRO A 438 0.43 2.28 -17.73
CA PRO A 438 1.66 2.47 -16.96
C PRO A 438 1.37 2.64 -15.47
N ASN A 439 2.09 1.91 -14.62
CA ASN A 439 2.13 2.12 -13.18
C ASN A 439 3.19 3.17 -12.84
N SER A 440 2.82 4.23 -12.12
CA SER A 440 3.77 5.24 -11.62
C SER A 440 4.15 5.06 -10.15
N PHE A 441 3.53 4.13 -9.43
CA PHE A 441 3.79 3.88 -8.01
C PHE A 441 4.84 2.78 -7.81
N ASP A 442 5.87 3.07 -7.02
CA ASP A 442 6.93 2.13 -6.62
C ASP A 442 6.72 1.67 -5.17
N HIS A 443 6.13 0.48 -5.02
CA HIS A 443 5.88 -0.13 -3.72
C HIS A 443 7.15 -0.66 -3.04
N GLN A 444 8.15 -1.13 -3.80
CA GLN A 444 9.41 -1.63 -3.24
C GLN A 444 10.17 -0.51 -2.55
N ARG A 445 10.18 0.68 -3.17
CA ARG A 445 10.74 1.89 -2.58
C ARG A 445 10.00 2.31 -1.30
N PHE A 446 8.67 2.23 -1.30
CA PHE A 446 7.87 2.49 -0.09
C PHE A 446 8.28 1.54 1.05
N ILE A 447 8.28 0.21 0.81
CA ILE A 447 8.65 -0.81 1.81
C ILE A 447 10.06 -0.57 2.36
N MET A 448 11.01 -0.27 1.48
CA MET A 448 12.39 0.05 1.86
C MET A 448 12.46 1.25 2.81
N LEU A 449 11.58 2.24 2.65
CA LEU A 449 11.63 3.50 3.41
C LEU A 449 10.62 3.59 4.56
N ALA A 450 9.67 2.66 4.69
CA ALA A 450 8.71 2.62 5.79
C ALA A 450 9.38 2.40 7.16
N ARG A 451 8.86 3.00 8.23
CA ARG A 451 9.32 2.79 9.62
C ARG A 451 8.14 2.82 10.57
N VAL A 452 8.24 2.10 11.68
CA VAL A 452 7.32 2.28 12.81
C VAL A 452 7.79 3.48 13.62
N CYS A 453 6.95 4.50 13.78
CA CYS A 453 7.26 5.69 14.57
C CYS A 453 6.21 5.94 15.65
N ASP A 454 6.62 6.64 16.70
CA ASP A 454 5.68 7.16 17.71
C ASP A 454 5.01 8.44 17.19
N VAL A 455 3.69 8.51 17.35
CA VAL A 455 2.87 9.68 16.99
C VAL A 455 2.32 10.30 18.27
N GLU A 456 2.59 11.59 18.47
CA GLU A 456 2.18 12.29 19.70
C GLU A 456 0.68 12.65 19.73
N GLU A 457 0.05 12.79 18.56
CA GLU A 457 -1.34 13.24 18.40
C GLU A 457 -2.34 12.26 19.03
N ASP A 458 -2.10 10.96 18.89
CA ASP A 458 -2.97 9.90 19.42
C ASP A 458 -2.25 8.91 20.35
N GLY A 459 -0.94 9.07 20.54
CA GLY A 459 -0.12 8.25 21.43
C GLY A 459 0.18 6.84 20.92
N ARG A 460 -0.24 6.50 19.69
CA ARG A 460 -0.05 5.17 19.09
C ARG A 460 1.22 5.12 18.22
N LYS A 461 1.52 3.91 17.74
CA LYS A 461 2.61 3.67 16.80
C LYS A 461 2.02 3.43 15.41
N HIS A 462 2.54 4.13 14.41
CA HIS A 462 2.04 4.08 13.03
C HIS A 462 3.14 3.67 12.05
N VAL A 463 2.73 3.14 10.89
CA VAL A 463 3.63 2.98 9.74
C VAL A 463 3.83 4.36 9.11
N CYS A 464 5.04 4.90 9.25
CA CYS A 464 5.40 6.19 8.69
C CYS A 464 6.27 6.04 7.45
N SER A 465 5.95 6.85 6.45
CA SER A 465 6.77 6.99 5.25
C SER A 465 7.86 8.04 5.43
N ARG A 466 8.88 7.95 4.59
CA ARG A 466 9.92 8.97 4.54
C ARG A 466 9.32 10.25 3.94
N ASP A 467 9.60 11.42 4.53
CA ASP A 467 9.12 12.74 4.04
C ASP A 467 9.18 12.96 2.52
N LYS A 468 10.29 12.58 1.88
CA LYS A 468 10.50 12.71 0.42
C LYS A 468 9.64 11.77 -0.44
N GLU A 469 8.92 10.82 0.15
CA GLU A 469 8.08 9.84 -0.55
C GLU A 469 6.64 10.33 -0.76
N ILE A 470 6.32 11.54 -0.29
CA ILE A 470 4.97 12.08 -0.39
C ILE A 470 4.44 12.16 -1.82
N GLU A 471 5.30 12.43 -2.81
CA GLU A 471 4.92 12.42 -4.23
C GLU A 471 4.60 11.00 -4.73
N ASN A 472 5.44 10.01 -4.39
CA ASN A 472 5.19 8.59 -4.70
C ASN A 472 3.87 8.12 -4.07
N LEU A 473 3.54 8.60 -2.86
CA LEU A 473 2.25 8.31 -2.23
C LEU A 473 1.08 9.00 -2.91
N TYR A 474 1.21 10.19 -3.48
CA TYR A 474 0.14 10.75 -4.32
C TYR A 474 -0.02 9.96 -5.63
N ASP A 475 1.07 9.40 -6.17
CA ASP A 475 1.05 8.63 -7.41
C ASP A 475 0.22 7.35 -7.32
N ILE A 476 0.15 6.68 -6.15
CA ILE A 476 -0.72 5.50 -5.99
C ILE A 476 -2.20 5.85 -6.14
N PHE A 477 -2.64 6.97 -5.57
CA PHE A 477 -4.03 7.42 -5.66
C PHE A 477 -4.35 7.99 -7.04
N HIS A 478 -3.38 8.65 -7.67
CA HIS A 478 -3.51 9.09 -9.05
C HIS A 478 -3.66 7.89 -10.01
N THR A 479 -2.81 6.87 -9.84
CA THR A 479 -2.84 5.64 -10.64
C THR A 479 -4.14 4.88 -10.40
N ARG A 480 -4.57 4.72 -9.14
CA ARG A 480 -5.88 4.16 -8.81
C ARG A 480 -7.01 4.90 -9.53
N LEU A 481 -7.04 6.24 -9.46
CA LEU A 481 -8.06 7.04 -10.15
C LEU A 481 -8.02 6.80 -11.68
N SER A 482 -6.83 6.69 -12.26
CA SER A 482 -6.63 6.38 -13.68
C SER A 482 -7.21 5.01 -14.05
N ILE A 483 -6.89 3.96 -13.29
CA ILE A 483 -7.45 2.60 -13.45
C ILE A 483 -8.98 2.65 -13.35
N HIS A 484 -9.53 3.29 -12.32
CA HIS A 484 -10.98 3.38 -12.16
C HIS A 484 -11.65 4.10 -13.34
N ARG A 485 -11.10 5.22 -13.82
CA ARG A 485 -11.66 5.98 -14.94
C ARG A 485 -11.58 5.25 -16.27
N ARG A 486 -10.46 4.58 -16.55
CA ARG A 486 -10.19 3.94 -17.84
C ARG A 486 -10.71 2.50 -17.94
N ALA A 487 -10.76 1.80 -16.81
CA ALA A 487 -11.08 0.37 -16.73
C ALA A 487 -12.27 0.07 -15.81
N CYS A 488 -12.13 0.13 -14.47
CA CYS A 488 -13.15 -0.40 -13.55
C CYS A 488 -14.54 0.23 -13.72
N LYS A 489 -14.58 1.53 -14.08
CA LYS A 489 -15.80 2.29 -14.36
C LYS A 489 -15.91 2.63 -15.85
N HIS A 490 -15.40 1.77 -16.73
CA HIS A 490 -15.52 1.94 -18.19
C HIS A 490 -16.98 1.72 -18.65
N LYS A 491 -17.47 2.57 -19.55
CA LYS A 491 -18.89 2.57 -19.98
C LYS A 491 -19.35 1.24 -20.58
N ILE A 492 -18.48 0.56 -21.34
CA ILE A 492 -18.82 -0.73 -21.96
C ILE A 492 -18.80 -1.86 -20.93
N LYS A 493 -17.86 -1.83 -19.97
CA LYS A 493 -17.79 -2.79 -18.88
C LYS A 493 -19.07 -2.75 -18.05
N MET A 494 -19.53 -1.55 -17.71
CA MET A 494 -20.79 -1.36 -17.00
C MET A 494 -21.99 -1.87 -17.81
N ALA A 495 -22.07 -1.58 -19.12
CA ALA A 495 -23.14 -2.12 -19.96
C ALA A 495 -23.16 -3.66 -19.98
N VAL A 496 -21.99 -4.30 -20.08
CA VAL A 496 -21.85 -5.76 -20.01
C VAL A 496 -22.33 -6.28 -18.66
N GLU A 497 -21.86 -5.72 -17.55
CA GLU A 497 -22.27 -6.14 -16.21
C GLU A 497 -23.76 -5.91 -15.96
N MET A 498 -24.35 -4.84 -16.46
CA MET A 498 -25.81 -4.63 -16.37
C MET A 498 -26.61 -5.70 -17.11
N MET A 499 -26.09 -6.18 -18.24
CA MET A 499 -26.70 -7.31 -18.97
C MET A 499 -26.54 -8.61 -18.20
N ILE A 500 -25.36 -8.86 -17.62
CA ILE A 500 -25.12 -10.05 -16.76
C ILE A 500 -26.02 -10.00 -15.52
N ARG A 501 -26.18 -8.82 -14.89
CA ARG A 501 -27.13 -8.61 -13.78
C ARG A 501 -28.55 -8.99 -14.19
N ASP A 502 -29.01 -8.48 -15.34
CA ASP A 502 -30.36 -8.78 -15.83
C ASP A 502 -30.54 -10.29 -16.11
N ALA A 503 -29.50 -10.98 -16.59
CA ALA A 503 -29.51 -12.43 -16.75
C ALA A 503 -29.56 -13.17 -15.40
N PHE A 504 -28.73 -12.77 -14.42
CA PHE A 504 -28.71 -13.37 -13.08
C PHE A 504 -30.06 -13.23 -12.37
N LEU A 505 -30.68 -12.05 -12.44
CA LEU A 505 -31.99 -11.79 -11.82
C LEU A 505 -33.11 -12.67 -12.39
N LEU A 506 -32.97 -13.14 -13.63
CA LEU A 506 -33.94 -14.04 -14.27
C LEU A 506 -33.77 -15.50 -13.82
N VAL A 507 -32.55 -15.90 -13.43
CA VAL A 507 -32.24 -17.31 -13.11
C VAL A 507 -31.89 -17.56 -11.64
N ASP A 508 -31.93 -16.53 -10.79
CA ASP A 508 -31.61 -16.61 -9.35
C ASP A 508 -32.29 -17.81 -8.68
N ASP A 509 -33.60 -17.95 -8.88
CA ASP A 509 -34.42 -19.02 -8.30
C ASP A 509 -34.57 -20.27 -9.19
N HIS A 510 -33.93 -20.30 -10.36
CA HIS A 510 -34.11 -21.36 -11.35
C HIS A 510 -33.52 -22.70 -10.85
N PRO A 511 -34.24 -23.83 -10.93
CA PRO A 511 -33.81 -25.11 -10.37
C PRO A 511 -32.42 -25.58 -10.81
N ASP A 512 -32.10 -25.43 -12.10
CA ASP A 512 -30.79 -25.85 -12.63
C ASP A 512 -29.61 -25.02 -12.08
N PHE A 513 -29.84 -23.84 -11.50
CA PHE A 513 -28.80 -22.96 -10.95
C PHE A 513 -28.73 -22.99 -9.43
N LYS A 514 -29.65 -23.70 -8.77
CA LYS A 514 -29.58 -23.85 -7.32
C LYS A 514 -28.33 -24.60 -6.89
N ILE A 515 -27.81 -24.22 -5.74
CA ILE A 515 -26.57 -24.76 -5.19
C ILE A 515 -26.89 -25.47 -3.88
N LYS A 516 -26.42 -26.71 -3.75
CA LYS A 516 -26.63 -27.51 -2.55
C LYS A 516 -25.76 -26.99 -1.40
N SER A 517 -26.41 -26.65 -0.29
CA SER A 517 -25.79 -26.22 0.96
C SER A 517 -25.24 -27.39 1.79
N SER A 518 -24.49 -27.08 2.84
CA SER A 518 -24.02 -28.04 3.85
C SER A 518 -25.18 -28.85 4.48
N LYS A 519 -26.34 -28.23 4.67
CA LYS A 519 -27.56 -28.85 5.24
C LYS A 519 -28.35 -29.67 4.23
N GLY A 520 -27.91 -29.72 2.97
CA GLY A 520 -28.61 -30.41 1.89
C GLY A 520 -29.77 -29.61 1.27
N GLU A 521 -29.95 -28.35 1.65
CA GLU A 521 -30.93 -27.43 1.09
C GLU A 521 -30.43 -26.87 -0.25
N TRP A 522 -31.35 -26.55 -1.17
CA TRP A 522 -31.01 -25.97 -2.47
C TRP A 522 -31.20 -24.45 -2.44
N LEU A 523 -30.09 -23.72 -2.36
CA LEU A 523 -30.06 -22.26 -2.27
C LEU A 523 -30.04 -21.61 -3.66
N SER A 524 -30.71 -20.46 -3.80
CA SER A 524 -30.57 -19.59 -4.97
C SER A 524 -29.17 -18.96 -5.06
N LEU A 525 -28.87 -18.29 -6.18
CA LEU A 525 -27.59 -17.58 -6.34
C LEU A 525 -27.42 -16.50 -5.27
N SER A 526 -28.48 -15.76 -4.94
CA SER A 526 -28.46 -14.69 -3.93
C SER A 526 -28.41 -15.19 -2.49
N GLU A 527 -28.86 -16.42 -2.22
CA GLU A 527 -28.86 -17.04 -0.88
C GLU A 527 -27.57 -17.79 -0.57
N ALA A 528 -26.81 -18.22 -1.60
CA ALA A 528 -25.58 -18.99 -1.43
C ALA A 528 -24.54 -18.32 -0.53
N LYS A 529 -24.56 -16.99 -0.39
CA LYS A 529 -23.68 -16.26 0.55
C LYS A 529 -23.86 -16.67 2.01
N GLY A 530 -25.00 -17.26 2.39
CA GLY A 530 -25.29 -17.66 3.77
C GLY A 530 -24.79 -19.06 4.15
N ASP A 531 -24.15 -19.78 3.21
CA ASP A 531 -23.60 -21.12 3.45
C ASP A 531 -22.31 -21.28 2.65
N MET A 532 -21.17 -21.38 3.35
CA MET A 532 -19.85 -21.40 2.69
C MET A 532 -19.67 -22.63 1.78
N GLU A 533 -20.25 -23.78 2.10
CA GLU A 533 -20.23 -24.96 1.22
C GLU A 533 -20.94 -24.72 -0.12
N ALA A 534 -22.04 -23.97 -0.13
CA ALA A 534 -22.67 -23.50 -1.35
C ALA A 534 -21.84 -22.38 -2.01
N TYR A 535 -21.35 -21.44 -1.22
CA TYR A 535 -20.61 -20.27 -1.71
C TYR A 535 -19.30 -20.65 -2.41
N ILE A 536 -18.64 -21.72 -1.97
CA ILE A 536 -17.43 -22.26 -2.61
C ILE A 536 -17.70 -22.62 -4.09
N LYS A 537 -18.87 -23.16 -4.37
CA LYS A 537 -19.29 -23.62 -5.70
C LYS A 537 -19.76 -22.46 -6.59
N LEU A 538 -20.05 -21.29 -6.01
CA LEU A 538 -20.53 -20.10 -6.73
C LEU A 538 -19.36 -19.28 -7.28
N THR A 539 -19.03 -19.47 -8.56
CA THR A 539 -17.93 -18.80 -9.28
C THR A 539 -18.38 -18.24 -10.63
N ASP A 540 -17.48 -17.68 -11.42
CA ASP A 540 -17.77 -17.16 -12.78
C ASP A 540 -18.37 -18.23 -13.71
N HIS A 541 -18.18 -19.52 -13.41
CA HIS A 541 -18.74 -20.65 -14.15
C HIS A 541 -20.27 -20.61 -14.27
N VAL A 542 -20.97 -19.92 -13.36
CA VAL A 542 -22.42 -19.72 -13.45
C VAL A 542 -22.82 -19.05 -14.78
N ILE A 543 -22.00 -18.15 -15.31
CA ILE A 543 -22.25 -17.47 -16.60
C ILE A 543 -22.10 -18.45 -17.76
N GLU A 544 -21.08 -19.30 -17.74
CA GLU A 544 -20.86 -20.33 -18.76
C GLU A 544 -22.03 -21.32 -18.80
N LYS A 545 -22.50 -21.74 -17.62
CA LYS A 545 -23.66 -22.62 -17.46
C LYS A 545 -24.95 -21.98 -18.00
N MET A 546 -25.12 -20.67 -17.87
CA MET A 546 -26.23 -19.94 -18.49
C MET A 546 -26.10 -19.84 -20.02
N CYS A 547 -24.87 -19.73 -20.55
CA CYS A 547 -24.63 -19.71 -22.00
C CYS A 547 -24.90 -21.07 -22.67
N HIS A 548 -24.64 -22.16 -21.94
CA HIS A 548 -24.75 -23.54 -22.42
C HIS A 548 -25.63 -24.39 -21.48
N PRO A 549 -26.96 -24.14 -21.45
CA PRO A 549 -27.86 -24.95 -20.64
C PRO A 549 -27.88 -26.41 -21.12
N LYS A 550 -28.07 -27.36 -20.21
CA LYS A 550 -28.05 -28.81 -20.50
C LYS A 550 -29.13 -29.16 -21.54
N GLU A 551 -28.72 -29.84 -22.61
CA GLU A 551 -29.63 -30.24 -23.72
C GLU A 551 -30.55 -31.43 -23.37
N GLU A 552 -30.22 -32.20 -22.34
CA GLU A 552 -30.78 -33.53 -22.03
C GLU A 552 -32.27 -33.59 -21.65
N LYS A 553 -32.99 -32.46 -21.50
CA LYS A 553 -34.41 -32.45 -21.10
C LYS A 553 -35.42 -32.22 -22.24
N LYS A 554 -34.98 -32.18 -23.51
CA LYS A 554 -35.85 -31.80 -24.64
C LYS A 554 -36.78 -32.89 -25.19
N GLU A 555 -36.62 -34.16 -24.82
CA GLU A 555 -37.40 -35.25 -25.45
C GLU A 555 -38.74 -35.56 -24.77
N SER A 556 -39.06 -34.91 -23.64
CA SER A 556 -40.26 -35.26 -22.85
C SER A 556 -41.03 -34.05 -22.32
N SER A 557 -41.30 -33.02 -23.13
CA SER A 557 -42.48 -32.17 -22.92
C SER A 557 -42.83 -31.34 -24.16
N SER A 558 -43.86 -31.82 -24.85
CA SER A 558 -44.74 -30.97 -25.64
C SER A 558 -45.53 -30.01 -24.73
N MET A 559 -45.71 -28.77 -25.19
CA MET A 559 -46.36 -27.60 -24.55
C MET A 559 -45.40 -26.63 -23.85
N GLU A 560 -45.66 -25.34 -24.09
CA GLU A 560 -44.86 -24.18 -23.69
C GLU A 560 -44.17 -24.34 -22.33
N GLY A 561 -42.83 -24.32 -22.32
CA GLY A 561 -42.05 -24.40 -21.09
C GLY A 561 -42.51 -23.37 -20.05
N GLY A 562 -42.51 -23.78 -18.77
CA GLY A 562 -42.92 -22.94 -17.64
C GLY A 562 -42.16 -21.61 -17.55
N GLU A 563 -42.59 -20.72 -16.66
CA GLU A 563 -42.00 -19.37 -16.50
C GLU A 563 -40.48 -19.42 -16.25
N GLU A 564 -39.99 -20.46 -15.56
CA GLU A 564 -38.57 -20.74 -15.33
C GLU A 564 -37.80 -20.95 -16.65
N GLU A 565 -38.30 -21.82 -17.55
CA GLU A 565 -37.69 -22.09 -18.85
C GLU A 565 -37.75 -20.85 -19.77
N LYS A 566 -38.83 -20.07 -19.68
CA LYS A 566 -38.94 -18.78 -20.38
C LYS A 566 -37.88 -17.80 -19.87
N ASN A 567 -37.63 -17.74 -18.57
CA ASN A 567 -36.63 -16.88 -17.96
C ASN A 567 -35.20 -17.34 -18.28
N LEU A 568 -34.91 -18.64 -18.27
CA LEU A 568 -33.63 -19.18 -18.72
C LEU A 568 -33.35 -18.84 -20.20
N LYS A 569 -34.34 -18.99 -21.09
CA LYS A 569 -34.22 -18.58 -22.49
C LYS A 569 -33.94 -17.08 -22.63
N LYS A 570 -34.61 -16.22 -21.85
CA LYS A 570 -34.34 -14.77 -21.81
C LYS A 570 -32.92 -14.47 -21.33
N ALA A 571 -32.47 -15.10 -20.25
CA ALA A 571 -31.11 -14.94 -19.70
C ALA A 571 -30.04 -15.37 -20.71
N THR A 572 -30.23 -16.55 -21.33
CA THR A 572 -29.35 -17.09 -22.38
C THR A 572 -29.25 -16.11 -23.56
N LYS A 573 -30.38 -15.57 -24.04
CA LYS A 573 -30.40 -14.55 -25.09
C LYS A 573 -29.62 -13.28 -24.70
N ILE A 574 -29.77 -12.80 -23.47
CA ILE A 574 -29.03 -11.62 -22.99
C ILE A 574 -27.52 -11.90 -23.05
N LEU A 575 -27.06 -13.06 -22.58
CA LEU A 575 -25.64 -13.41 -22.63
C LEU A 575 -25.13 -13.63 -24.06
N GLN A 576 -25.92 -14.24 -24.94
CA GLN A 576 -25.59 -14.36 -26.36
C GLN A 576 -25.43 -12.99 -27.03
N ARG A 577 -26.23 -11.98 -26.64
CA ARG A 577 -26.06 -10.61 -27.10
C ARG A 577 -24.75 -10.00 -26.61
N VAL A 578 -24.35 -10.26 -25.35
CA VAL A 578 -23.01 -9.86 -24.85
C VAL A 578 -21.91 -10.45 -25.72
N MET A 579 -21.98 -11.75 -26.03
CA MET A 579 -21.00 -12.44 -26.88
C MET A 579 -20.98 -11.90 -28.32
N LYS A 580 -22.14 -11.57 -28.90
CA LYS A 580 -22.27 -10.95 -30.23
C LYS A 580 -21.98 -9.44 -30.25
N ARG A 581 -21.61 -8.87 -29.10
CA ARG A 581 -21.38 -7.43 -28.92
C ARG A 581 -22.60 -6.53 -29.16
N ASP A 582 -23.79 -7.09 -29.09
CA ASP A 582 -25.05 -6.34 -29.07
C ASP A 582 -25.36 -5.87 -27.64
N LEU A 583 -24.64 -4.84 -27.20
CA LEU A 583 -24.70 -4.35 -25.83
C LEU A 583 -25.74 -3.25 -25.61
N TYR A 584 -26.13 -3.07 -24.34
CA TYR A 584 -26.82 -1.85 -23.90
C TYR A 584 -26.03 -0.59 -24.27
N ARG A 585 -26.75 0.47 -24.68
CA ARG A 585 -26.16 1.69 -25.21
C ARG A 585 -26.04 2.78 -24.15
N CYS A 586 -24.83 3.25 -23.89
CA CYS A 586 -24.62 4.47 -23.09
C CYS A 586 -25.07 5.68 -23.92
N VAL A 587 -26.21 6.29 -23.56
CA VAL A 587 -26.81 7.42 -24.27
C VAL A 587 -26.39 8.78 -23.72
N GLY A 588 -25.80 8.81 -22.52
CA GLY A 588 -25.42 10.06 -21.89
C GLY A 588 -24.50 9.88 -20.70
N GLN A 589 -23.71 10.92 -20.43
CA GLN A 589 -22.99 11.08 -19.16
C GLN A 589 -22.96 12.55 -18.78
N ALA A 590 -23.11 12.85 -17.49
CA ALA A 590 -23.01 14.21 -16.97
C ALA A 590 -22.54 14.19 -15.51
N ARG A 591 -22.16 15.37 -15.00
CA ARG A 591 -21.75 15.56 -13.60
C ARG A 591 -22.90 16.18 -12.84
N LYS A 592 -23.12 15.73 -11.61
CA LYS A 592 -24.10 16.35 -10.72
C LYS A 592 -23.49 17.63 -10.12
N LYS A 593 -24.32 18.61 -9.79
CA LYS A 593 -23.87 19.78 -9.01
C LYS A 593 -23.61 19.38 -7.56
N GLU A 594 -22.63 20.02 -6.92
CA GLU A 594 -22.39 19.90 -5.48
C GLU A 594 -23.67 20.22 -4.69
N GLY A 595 -24.01 19.39 -3.68
CA GLY A 595 -25.07 19.67 -2.70
C GLY A 595 -26.47 19.08 -2.97
N THR A 596 -26.65 18.18 -3.95
CA THR A 596 -27.92 17.42 -4.07
C THR A 596 -27.79 16.06 -3.40
N GLU A 597 -28.38 15.91 -2.20
CA GLU A 597 -28.10 14.77 -1.31
C GLU A 597 -28.75 13.45 -1.75
N ASN A 598 -29.92 13.48 -2.41
CA ASN A 598 -30.64 12.25 -2.73
C ASN A 598 -30.30 11.71 -4.13
N TRP A 599 -29.41 10.73 -4.22
CA TRP A 599 -29.10 10.02 -5.48
C TRP A 599 -30.21 9.06 -5.92
N LYS A 600 -30.95 8.46 -4.99
CA LYS A 600 -31.99 7.49 -5.30
C LYS A 600 -33.14 8.16 -6.03
N GLU A 601 -33.66 9.24 -5.45
CA GLU A 601 -34.71 10.05 -6.06
C GLU A 601 -34.28 10.67 -7.39
N PHE A 602 -33.05 11.21 -7.46
CA PHE A 602 -32.52 11.73 -8.72
C PHE A 602 -32.50 10.69 -9.85
N LYS A 603 -32.05 9.47 -9.54
CA LYS A 603 -32.01 8.36 -10.52
C LYS A 603 -33.41 8.00 -11.00
N GLU A 604 -34.37 7.85 -10.09
CA GLU A 604 -35.75 7.49 -10.44
C GLU A 604 -36.44 8.61 -11.24
N ASN A 605 -36.31 9.88 -10.84
CA ASN A 605 -36.93 11.00 -11.56
C ASN A 605 -36.45 11.07 -13.02
N LEU A 606 -35.13 11.02 -13.25
CA LEU A 606 -34.58 11.03 -14.60
C LEU A 606 -35.02 9.79 -15.40
N ARG A 607 -35.05 8.62 -14.76
CA ARG A 607 -35.51 7.38 -15.40
C ARG A 607 -36.97 7.47 -15.81
N GLU A 608 -37.84 7.98 -14.94
CA GLU A 608 -39.25 8.20 -15.24
C GLU A 608 -39.46 9.17 -16.40
N GLU A 609 -38.74 10.29 -16.42
CA GLU A 609 -38.81 11.27 -17.51
C GLU A 609 -38.40 10.65 -18.85
N LEU A 610 -37.32 9.86 -18.87
CA LEU A 610 -36.87 9.13 -20.05
C LEU A 610 -37.92 8.12 -20.53
N CYS A 611 -38.49 7.34 -19.61
CA CYS A 611 -39.52 6.35 -19.93
C CYS A 611 -40.84 6.99 -20.41
N LYS A 612 -41.22 8.16 -19.86
CA LYS A 612 -42.39 8.93 -20.31
C LYS A 612 -42.19 9.47 -21.73
N GLN A 613 -40.99 9.96 -22.03
CA GLN A 613 -40.67 10.52 -23.36
C GLN A 613 -40.46 9.43 -24.42
N PHE A 614 -39.94 8.27 -24.03
CA PHE A 614 -39.58 7.15 -24.93
C PHE A 614 -40.12 5.81 -24.40
N PRO A 615 -41.43 5.54 -24.52
CA PRO A 615 -42.05 4.30 -24.03
C PRO A 615 -41.81 3.13 -25.00
N TYR A 616 -40.56 2.69 -25.16
CA TYR A 616 -40.22 1.62 -26.10
C TYR A 616 -40.60 0.22 -25.58
N ARG A 617 -40.52 -0.01 -24.25
CA ARG A 617 -40.98 -1.20 -23.52
C ARG A 617 -41.39 -0.81 -22.09
N GLU A 618 -42.69 -0.80 -21.82
CA GLU A 618 -43.30 -0.86 -20.46
C GLU A 618 -42.55 -0.13 -19.31
N GLY A 619 -41.93 1.02 -19.59
CA GLY A 619 -41.24 1.84 -18.59
C GLY A 619 -39.94 1.27 -17.98
N LYS A 620 -39.31 0.22 -18.56
CA LYS A 620 -38.05 -0.37 -18.04
C LYS A 620 -36.85 -0.25 -18.99
N ASP A 621 -36.92 0.67 -19.95
CA ASP A 621 -35.93 0.82 -21.03
C ASP A 621 -34.62 1.48 -20.60
N PHE A 622 -34.60 2.20 -19.47
CA PHE A 622 -33.46 3.02 -19.07
C PHE A 622 -32.97 2.67 -17.66
N ASP A 623 -31.65 2.73 -17.51
CA ASP A 623 -30.96 2.64 -16.23
C ASP A 623 -30.05 3.87 -16.07
N VAL A 624 -30.11 4.50 -14.91
CA VAL A 624 -29.27 5.65 -14.53
C VAL A 624 -28.30 5.19 -13.45
N ILE A 625 -27.00 5.21 -13.75
CA ILE A 625 -25.97 4.69 -12.85
C ILE A 625 -25.12 5.84 -12.30
N HIS A 626 -24.99 5.91 -10.97
CA HIS A 626 -24.06 6.81 -10.28
C HIS A 626 -22.63 6.24 -10.34
N ILE A 627 -21.66 7.10 -10.66
CA ILE A 627 -20.26 6.76 -10.85
C ILE A 627 -19.43 7.75 -10.02
N PRO A 628 -19.18 7.44 -8.74
CA PRO A 628 -18.28 8.25 -7.93
C PRO A 628 -16.84 8.06 -8.41
N PHE A 629 -16.00 9.09 -8.37
CA PHE A 629 -14.56 8.96 -8.51
C PHE A 629 -13.91 9.63 -7.32
N ASP A 630 -13.00 8.95 -6.65
CA ASP A 630 -12.31 9.49 -5.49
C ASP A 630 -10.90 8.91 -5.34
N TYR A 631 -10.16 9.46 -4.39
CA TYR A 631 -8.87 8.93 -3.94
C TYR A 631 -9.04 7.84 -2.86
N GLY A 632 -10.23 7.23 -2.73
CA GLY A 632 -10.53 6.17 -1.76
C GLY A 632 -11.17 6.69 -0.47
N MET A 633 -11.19 8.01 -0.26
CA MET A 633 -11.70 8.64 0.96
C MET A 633 -12.71 9.76 0.67
N LYS A 634 -13.62 9.54 -0.30
CA LYS A 634 -14.55 10.59 -0.76
C LYS A 634 -13.78 11.88 -1.12
N ASN A 635 -14.20 13.03 -0.58
CA ASN A 635 -13.55 14.32 -0.88
C ASN A 635 -12.39 14.68 0.07
N MET A 636 -11.96 13.74 0.93
CA MET A 636 -10.82 13.95 1.81
C MET A 636 -9.51 13.67 1.08
N ASP A 637 -8.45 14.40 1.44
CA ASP A 637 -7.09 14.06 1.01
C ASP A 637 -6.63 12.81 1.78
N PRO A 638 -6.32 11.69 1.12
CA PRO A 638 -5.89 10.48 1.82
C PRO A 638 -4.57 10.67 2.58
N LEU A 639 -3.73 11.64 2.18
CA LEU A 639 -2.47 11.92 2.85
C LEU A 639 -2.59 12.90 4.02
N GLU A 640 -3.79 13.45 4.28
CA GLU A 640 -4.03 14.32 5.45
C GLU A 640 -3.83 13.55 6.77
N LYS A 641 -4.03 12.23 6.74
CA LYS A 641 -3.87 11.33 7.89
C LYS A 641 -2.65 10.41 7.77
N ALA A 642 -1.85 10.55 6.71
CA ALA A 642 -0.66 9.73 6.52
C ALA A 642 0.51 10.33 7.29
N TYR A 643 1.17 9.50 8.10
CA TYR A 643 2.31 9.93 8.90
C TYR A 643 3.64 9.80 8.17
N PHE A 644 4.53 10.77 8.39
CA PHE A 644 5.85 10.85 7.79
C PHE A 644 6.94 11.04 8.85
N TYR A 645 8.18 10.62 8.54
CA TYR A 645 9.35 10.88 9.38
C TYR A 645 10.45 11.61 8.62
N ARG A 646 11.25 12.40 9.35
CA ARG A 646 12.40 13.16 8.82
C ARG A 646 13.74 12.51 9.13
N LYS A 647 14.82 12.98 8.50
CA LYS A 647 16.15 12.28 8.53
C LYS A 647 16.85 12.54 9.84
N ASN A 648 16.66 13.76 10.33
CA ASN A 648 17.12 14.22 11.62
C ASN A 648 16.32 13.61 12.77
N ASN A 649 15.07 13.19 12.56
CA ASN A 649 14.24 12.57 13.58
C ASN A 649 13.45 11.37 13.02
N PRO A 650 14.08 10.19 12.90
CA PRO A 650 13.51 9.04 12.19
C PRO A 650 12.54 8.17 13.02
N ASP A 651 12.34 8.51 14.29
CA ASP A 651 11.53 7.72 15.23
C ASP A 651 10.21 8.44 15.61
N LYS A 652 10.02 9.67 15.13
CA LYS A 652 8.80 10.48 15.34
C LYS A 652 8.01 10.63 14.04
N GLY A 653 6.74 10.30 14.08
CA GLY A 653 5.78 10.53 13.00
C GLY A 653 5.20 11.95 13.08
N GLU A 654 5.05 12.59 11.93
CA GLU A 654 4.39 13.89 11.77
C GLU A 654 3.57 13.95 10.48
N LEU A 655 2.50 14.75 10.49
CA LEU A 655 1.71 15.03 9.30
C LEU A 655 2.40 16.10 8.44
N ILE A 656 2.27 15.97 7.11
CA ILE A 656 2.76 16.98 6.16
C ILE A 656 1.54 17.66 5.51
N PRO A 657 1.29 18.95 5.81
CA PRO A 657 0.20 19.67 5.16
C PRO A 657 0.38 19.75 3.65
N LYS A 658 -0.70 19.52 2.89
CA LYS A 658 -0.75 19.65 1.41
C LYS A 658 -0.09 20.94 0.90
N SER A 659 -0.27 22.05 1.62
CA SER A 659 0.30 23.36 1.27
C SER A 659 1.83 23.39 1.21
N LYS A 660 2.51 22.46 1.88
CA LYS A 660 3.96 22.31 1.86
C LYS A 660 4.46 21.36 0.76
N VAL A 661 3.56 20.63 0.10
CA VAL A 661 3.92 19.64 -0.93
C VAL A 661 3.98 20.32 -2.30
N SER A 662 2.84 20.71 -2.85
CA SER A 662 2.79 21.38 -4.15
C SER A 662 1.45 22.09 -4.37
N LYS A 663 1.50 23.24 -5.04
CA LYS A 663 0.31 23.98 -5.50
C LYS A 663 -0.36 23.33 -6.73
N LEU A 664 0.28 22.33 -7.33
CA LEU A 664 -0.25 21.60 -8.49
C LEU A 664 -1.14 20.40 -8.09
N LEU A 665 -1.27 20.13 -6.80
CA LEU A 665 -2.15 19.08 -6.29
C LEU A 665 -3.63 19.46 -6.40
N LEU A 666 -4.49 18.45 -6.47
CA LEU A 666 -5.94 18.62 -6.64
C LEU A 666 -6.59 19.31 -5.45
N ASP A 667 -7.46 20.29 -5.71
CA ASP A 667 -8.28 20.95 -4.66
C ASP A 667 -9.52 20.16 -4.25
N CYS A 668 -9.96 19.23 -5.10
CA CYS A 668 -11.07 18.32 -4.83
C CYS A 668 -10.62 16.89 -5.08
N PHE A 669 -10.93 16.00 -4.15
CA PHE A 669 -10.53 14.58 -4.18
C PHE A 669 -11.65 13.65 -4.60
N SER A 670 -12.90 14.15 -4.64
CA SER A 670 -14.05 13.44 -5.21
C SER A 670 -14.61 14.14 -6.43
N ASP A 671 -15.18 13.35 -7.33
CA ASP A 671 -15.82 13.80 -8.54
C ASP A 671 -16.98 12.86 -8.90
N ASP A 672 -18.20 13.38 -8.89
CA ASP A 672 -19.41 12.59 -9.09
C ASP A 672 -19.96 12.71 -10.51
N MET A 673 -20.03 11.58 -11.20
CA MET A 673 -20.62 11.46 -12.53
C MET A 673 -21.82 10.52 -12.48
N PHE A 674 -22.73 10.63 -13.44
CA PHE A 674 -23.70 9.59 -13.72
C PHE A 674 -23.74 9.29 -15.22
N ARG A 675 -24.20 8.09 -15.56
CA ARG A 675 -24.41 7.64 -16.93
C ARG A 675 -25.82 7.11 -17.10
N VAL A 676 -26.36 7.33 -18.28
CA VAL A 676 -27.66 6.81 -18.70
C VAL A 676 -27.43 5.74 -19.75
N TYR A 677 -28.02 4.58 -19.52
CA TYR A 677 -27.99 3.45 -20.45
C TYR A 677 -29.39 3.17 -20.96
N TRP A 678 -29.48 2.92 -22.26
CA TRP A 678 -30.66 2.44 -22.93
C TRP A 678 -30.55 0.92 -23.15
N LYS A 679 -31.49 0.16 -22.58
CA LYS A 679 -31.65 -1.29 -22.73
C LYS A 679 -32.32 -1.63 -24.07
N ASN A 680 -31.63 -1.32 -25.16
CA ASN A 680 -32.13 -1.53 -26.52
C ASN A 680 -32.56 -2.98 -26.78
N ASN A 681 -33.62 -3.13 -27.58
CA ASN A 681 -34.23 -4.40 -27.96
C ASN A 681 -33.35 -5.18 -28.99
N GLU A 682 -33.35 -6.50 -28.89
CA GLU A 682 -32.72 -7.43 -29.85
C GLU A 682 -33.30 -7.31 -31.27
N THR A 683 -34.60 -6.99 -31.39
CA THR A 683 -35.29 -6.88 -32.68
C THR A 683 -34.98 -5.57 -33.41
N LEU A 684 -34.55 -4.54 -32.70
CA LEU A 684 -34.15 -3.27 -33.30
C LEU A 684 -32.74 -3.44 -33.84
N GLN A 685 -32.52 -3.41 -35.15
CA GLN A 685 -31.19 -3.50 -35.76
C GLN A 685 -31.00 -2.43 -36.84
N GLY A 686 -29.74 -2.18 -37.22
CA GLY A 686 -29.40 -1.22 -38.27
C GLY A 686 -29.86 0.21 -37.97
N GLU A 687 -30.33 0.90 -39.01
CA GLU A 687 -30.66 2.32 -39.01
C GLU A 687 -31.74 2.70 -37.98
N GLU A 688 -32.77 1.86 -37.78
CA GLU A 688 -33.85 2.17 -36.84
C GLU A 688 -33.33 2.30 -35.40
N ARG A 689 -32.39 1.44 -35.01
CA ARG A 689 -31.75 1.49 -33.69
C ARG A 689 -30.94 2.77 -33.53
N GLU A 690 -30.17 3.13 -34.55
CA GLU A 690 -29.32 4.33 -34.55
C GLU A 690 -30.16 5.61 -34.47
N GLU A 691 -31.30 5.67 -35.17
CA GLU A 691 -32.21 6.80 -35.13
C GLU A 691 -32.82 6.98 -33.74
N LYS A 692 -33.30 5.89 -33.11
CA LYS A 692 -33.81 5.93 -31.73
C LYS A 692 -32.72 6.33 -30.74
N GLU A 693 -31.52 5.76 -30.87
CA GLU A 693 -30.38 6.13 -30.02
C GLU A 693 -30.04 7.63 -30.14
N LYS A 694 -30.08 8.18 -31.35
CA LYS A 694 -29.85 9.60 -31.62
C LYS A 694 -30.90 10.48 -30.94
N LYS A 695 -32.18 10.13 -31.04
CA LYS A 695 -33.28 10.85 -30.38
C LYS A 695 -33.11 10.89 -28.86
N VAL A 696 -32.75 9.76 -28.25
CA VAL A 696 -32.50 9.69 -26.80
C VAL A 696 -31.27 10.53 -26.41
N LYS A 697 -30.18 10.47 -27.17
CA LYS A 697 -28.97 11.29 -26.95
C LYS A 697 -29.27 12.78 -27.02
N GLU A 698 -30.08 13.21 -27.99
CA GLU A 698 -30.48 14.61 -28.15
C GLU A 698 -31.38 15.08 -27.01
N PHE A 699 -32.33 14.25 -26.57
CA PHE A 699 -33.13 14.52 -25.38
C PHE A 699 -32.26 14.65 -24.14
N PHE A 700 -31.33 13.72 -23.89
CA PHE A 700 -30.45 13.76 -22.74
C PHE A 700 -29.59 15.04 -22.71
N LYS A 701 -29.06 15.47 -23.86
CA LYS A 701 -28.33 16.74 -23.98
C LYS A 701 -29.20 17.94 -23.61
N ARG A 702 -30.43 18.00 -24.15
CA ARG A 702 -31.38 19.07 -23.82
C ARG A 702 -31.73 19.08 -22.33
N TRP A 703 -32.03 17.91 -21.79
CA TRP A 703 -32.31 17.72 -20.37
C TRP A 703 -31.15 18.19 -19.48
N CYS A 704 -29.90 17.87 -19.85
CA CYS A 704 -28.72 18.35 -19.12
C CYS A 704 -28.59 19.87 -19.15
N LYS A 705 -28.91 20.50 -20.28
CA LYS A 705 -28.90 21.96 -20.44
C LYS A 705 -29.98 22.61 -19.56
N ASP A 706 -31.20 22.06 -19.58
CA ASP A 706 -32.34 22.57 -18.82
C ASP A 706 -32.11 22.43 -17.30
N ASN A 707 -31.42 21.36 -16.88
CA ASN A 707 -31.01 21.12 -15.50
C ASN A 707 -29.65 21.77 -15.12
N ASN A 708 -29.07 22.60 -16.00
CA ASN A 708 -27.82 23.34 -15.78
C ASN A 708 -26.60 22.45 -15.44
N LEU A 709 -26.48 21.26 -16.02
CA LEU A 709 -25.39 20.30 -15.78
C LEU A 709 -24.18 20.48 -16.71
N GLU A 710 -24.27 21.35 -17.73
CA GLU A 710 -23.20 21.58 -18.72
C GLU A 710 -22.18 22.66 -18.31
N LYS A 711 -22.48 23.50 -17.30
CA LYS A 711 -21.58 24.59 -16.89
C LYS A 711 -20.58 24.11 -15.83
N ARG A 712 -19.30 24.02 -16.19
CA ARG A 712 -18.20 24.13 -15.22
C ARG A 712 -18.35 25.50 -14.55
N GLN A 713 -18.79 25.55 -13.30
CA GLN A 713 -18.51 26.72 -12.47
C GLN A 713 -17.01 26.72 -12.17
N VAL A 714 -16.23 27.34 -13.06
CA VAL A 714 -14.94 27.89 -12.63
C VAL A 714 -15.33 28.93 -11.59
N LYS A 715 -15.00 28.71 -10.32
CA LYS A 715 -14.99 29.78 -9.31
C LYS A 715 -13.91 30.78 -9.73
N THR A 716 -14.21 31.62 -10.72
CA THR A 716 -13.50 32.88 -10.86
C THR A 716 -13.87 33.70 -9.64
N ASN A 717 -12.87 34.12 -8.86
CA ASN A 717 -13.05 35.06 -7.77
C ASN A 717 -14.05 36.16 -8.18
N LYS A 718 -15.02 36.41 -7.30
CA LYS A 718 -16.13 37.36 -7.47
C LYS A 718 -15.69 38.62 -8.23
N PRO A 719 -16.42 39.08 -9.26
CA PRO A 719 -16.28 40.47 -9.68
C PRO A 719 -16.71 41.35 -8.50
N LEU A 720 -15.86 42.29 -8.10
CA LEU A 720 -16.20 43.31 -7.11
C LEU A 720 -17.56 43.92 -7.45
N ALA A 721 -18.50 43.79 -6.53
CA ALA A 721 -19.83 44.36 -6.64
C ALA A 721 -19.71 45.87 -6.91
N LYS A 722 -20.31 46.32 -8.02
CA LYS A 722 -20.61 47.75 -8.22
C LYS A 722 -21.54 48.20 -7.10
N ARG A 723 -20.98 48.83 -6.06
CA ARG A 723 -21.74 49.56 -5.05
C ARG A 723 -22.49 50.69 -5.76
N LYS A 724 -23.82 50.65 -5.68
CA LYS A 724 -24.69 51.77 -6.00
C LYS A 724 -24.28 52.95 -5.12
N VAL A 725 -23.89 54.05 -5.75
CA VAL A 725 -23.73 55.35 -5.10
C VAL A 725 -25.12 55.93 -4.87
N ASN A 726 -25.58 55.96 -3.62
CA ASN A 726 -26.68 56.82 -3.22
C ASN A 726 -26.12 58.23 -3.03
N ARG A 727 -26.71 59.19 -3.75
CA ARG A 727 -26.56 60.62 -3.51
C ARG A 727 -27.40 60.99 -2.28
N GLY A 728 -26.84 61.83 -1.41
CA GLY A 728 -27.53 62.49 -0.32
C GLY A 728 -26.54 63.37 0.44
N ASP A 729 -26.77 64.68 0.37
CA ASP A 729 -26.14 65.78 1.11
C ASP A 729 -25.88 65.42 2.58
N GLY A 730 -24.92 65.98 3.32
CA GLY A 730 -24.12 67.19 3.15
C GLY A 730 -23.74 67.64 4.57
N SER A 731 -22.50 68.09 4.77
CA SER A 731 -22.01 69.05 5.80
C SER A 731 -20.55 68.78 6.21
N LYS A 732 -19.79 69.89 6.18
CA LYS A 732 -18.35 70.14 6.44
C LYS A 732 -18.04 70.22 7.96
N PRO A 733 -16.82 70.62 8.45
CA PRO A 733 -15.43 70.64 7.91
C PRO A 733 -14.35 70.15 8.93
N CYS A 734 -13.06 70.43 8.61
CA CYS A 734 -11.85 70.54 9.47
C CYS A 734 -10.90 69.32 9.43
N ASP A 735 -9.58 69.40 9.28
CA ASP A 735 -8.62 70.46 8.90
C ASP A 735 -7.32 69.77 8.44
N ARG A 736 -6.54 70.42 7.56
CA ARG A 736 -5.18 70.00 7.12
C ARG A 736 -4.11 70.43 8.13
N PRO A 737 -2.92 69.80 8.10
CA PRO A 737 -1.75 70.48 7.50
C PRO A 737 -0.99 69.54 6.52
N SER A 738 -0.83 69.90 5.24
CA SER A 738 0.32 70.61 4.64
C SER A 738 1.60 69.77 4.52
N LEU A 739 1.89 69.36 3.29
CA LEU A 739 3.23 69.03 2.78
C LEU A 739 3.93 70.33 2.36
N ASP A 740 5.20 70.46 2.74
CA ASP A 740 6.24 71.23 2.03
C ASP A 740 7.59 70.69 2.56
N GLY A 741 8.66 70.45 1.82
CA GLY A 741 9.04 70.83 0.47
C GLY A 741 10.56 71.04 0.49
N SER A 742 11.32 70.39 -0.38
CA SER A 742 12.57 70.95 -0.92
C SER A 742 13.07 70.14 -2.11
N THR A 743 13.61 70.90 -3.04
CA THR A 743 13.78 70.65 -4.47
C THR A 743 15.28 70.61 -4.81
N ILE A 744 15.65 69.71 -5.75
CA ILE A 744 16.64 69.91 -6.85
C ILE A 744 18.14 69.87 -6.40
N PRO A 745 19.18 69.49 -7.23
CA PRO A 745 19.22 69.30 -8.71
C PRO A 745 20.01 68.11 -9.32
N GLN A 746 19.75 67.94 -10.63
CA GLN A 746 20.70 67.77 -11.76
C GLN A 746 21.18 66.39 -12.28
N ARG A 747 20.99 66.29 -13.61
CA ARG A 747 21.56 65.37 -14.61
C ARG A 747 23.06 65.60 -14.87
N LYS A 748 23.74 64.54 -15.35
CA LYS A 748 24.67 64.48 -16.53
C LYS A 748 25.32 63.08 -16.52
N ASP A 749 25.01 62.16 -17.43
CA ASP A 749 25.38 62.04 -18.87
C ASP A 749 26.61 61.13 -19.10
N ILE A 750 26.63 60.51 -20.30
CA ILE A 750 27.75 59.88 -21.04
C ILE A 750 27.95 58.37 -20.74
N ASN A 751 27.88 57.38 -21.65
CA ASN A 751 27.82 57.24 -23.12
C ASN A 751 27.37 55.77 -23.40
N SER A 752 26.49 55.38 -24.33
CA SER A 752 26.42 55.49 -25.81
C SER A 752 26.61 54.12 -26.50
N HIS A 753 25.65 53.79 -27.37
CA HIS A 753 25.73 53.05 -28.64
C HIS A 753 25.16 51.62 -28.82
N ARG A 754 24.14 51.62 -29.70
CA ARG A 754 23.74 50.67 -30.77
C ARG A 754 22.64 49.62 -30.50
N ASP A 755 21.41 50.08 -30.71
CA ASP A 755 20.54 49.77 -31.86
C ASP A 755 20.61 48.42 -32.59
N MET A 756 19.41 47.82 -32.63
CA MET A 756 18.63 47.29 -33.77
C MET A 756 19.00 46.00 -34.52
N GLU A 757 17.95 45.17 -34.61
CA GLU A 757 17.54 44.29 -35.72
C GLU A 757 18.51 43.20 -36.21
N CYS A 758 18.03 41.95 -36.21
CA CYS A 758 17.83 41.25 -37.49
C CYS A 758 17.03 39.95 -37.34
N GLN A 759 16.10 39.82 -38.29
CA GLN A 759 15.39 38.62 -38.71
C GLN A 759 16.38 37.56 -39.23
N LEU A 760 16.11 36.27 -38.99
CA LEU A 760 16.63 35.15 -39.79
C LEU A 760 15.53 34.07 -39.85
N THR A 761 14.66 34.06 -40.87
CA THR A 761 14.78 33.36 -42.17
C THR A 761 15.01 31.85 -42.07
N LEU A 762 13.93 31.11 -42.37
CA LEU A 762 13.92 29.71 -42.80
C LEU A 762 14.55 29.57 -44.20
N PRO A 763 15.24 28.47 -44.52
CA PRO A 763 15.52 28.09 -45.91
C PRO A 763 14.51 27.06 -46.43
N ASN A 764 13.89 27.35 -47.58
CA ASN A 764 13.10 26.43 -48.41
C ASN A 764 13.83 26.16 -49.74
N GLY A 765 13.71 24.94 -50.26
CA GLY A 765 13.97 24.58 -51.67
C GLY A 765 14.70 23.23 -51.85
N ILE A 766 14.04 22.04 -51.86
CA ILE A 766 13.33 21.35 -52.98
C ILE A 766 14.32 20.57 -53.90
N PRO A 767 14.02 19.34 -54.44
CA PRO A 767 12.70 18.79 -54.74
C PRO A 767 12.35 17.38 -54.25
N ARG A 768 11.02 17.15 -54.28
CA ARG A 768 10.31 15.88 -54.23
C ARG A 768 10.64 14.99 -55.43
N THR A 769 10.85 13.70 -55.16
CA THR A 769 10.59 12.62 -56.12
C THR A 769 9.64 11.60 -55.49
N SER A 770 8.62 11.26 -56.27
CA SER A 770 7.57 10.28 -56.05
C SER A 770 8.06 8.83 -56.07
N ALA A 771 7.56 7.98 -55.18
CA ALA A 771 7.23 6.56 -55.40
C ALA A 771 6.58 6.03 -54.10
N LYS A 772 5.30 5.63 -54.13
CA LYS A 772 4.83 4.24 -54.26
C LYS A 772 5.45 3.28 -53.24
N GLY A 773 4.56 2.72 -52.42
CA GLY A 773 4.89 1.96 -51.21
C GLY A 773 5.51 0.59 -51.43
N LEU A 774 5.76 -0.08 -50.31
CA LEU A 774 5.72 -1.54 -50.14
C LEU A 774 6.09 -1.91 -48.69
N ARG A 775 5.18 -2.69 -48.08
CA ARG A 775 5.26 -3.61 -46.92
C ARG A 775 5.53 -3.04 -45.53
#